data_AF-A0A2N9XGT7-F1
#
_entry.id   AF-A0A2N9XGT7-F1
#
_cell.length_a   1.000
_cell.length_b   1.000
_cell.length_c   1.000
_cell.angle_alpha   90.00
_cell.angle_beta   90.00
_cell.angle_gamma   90.00
#
_symmetry.space_group_name_H-M   'P 1'
#
loop_
_entity.id
_entity.type
_entity.pdbx_description
1 polymer ?
#
loop_
_entity_poly.entity_id
_entity_poly.type
_entity_poly.pdbx_seq_one_letter_code
_entity_poly.pdbx_strand_id
1 'polypeptide(L)'
;QMYSLSTLTQAGLNSTSTGLSSLSQSTSSGLNTVNTRLDSLSTITQAGLVSASTGLSSLSLSTTTDLNNLTASLSTTNQNLTSLQQNALQWNSSLNAYDASHNGVAQRISNVAAGRMAADSTDAVNGGQLFSLSSSTSTGLNSLSTVISTTVVSGINSISSSISTGYDSLSISLSSTKDGLDKLTSSTSTGLSSLSTVNQGIRKDVDYLKENSLQWNKDEGGFDAGKPNNLTRAPSYHRIVNVEDARINEDSHDAVTGGQLFTVKSDLVSLSTSTSSSLSSLSKDLGDLSTSTIINNISYLTENALQWNSSLNAYDASHNNAPQRISNVAAGSMAANSTDAVNGNQLWVVKNDLDNLTTRVNSLPTGNISQDALNSLSTAISTSISSVASALGTSPNSAGGIGAPNYITSTPAGSDVVAHNVADALQNIQNNGTKYAKINSAKAASIARGDDSIAIGGAAMASGTAAIAIGNDARASETNAVALGNNAQVKQAGGVALGAGSVANTAAGKEGYIPVMATQQQADAIRKTKSTEGAVSVGDASNGVYRQITGVAAGTADTDAVNVAQLKGVDNQVSKINEYVNQLNDNIHHVERRAYSGTAMAMALSGAYLPSVGAGEQTVGIGVGAYRSYGAVGVNYKAASKNGKITWGAGVSTTGKEVAVNSVIGFKW
;
A
#
# COMPACT_ATOMS: atom_id res chain seq x y z
N GLN A 1 -20.97 -145.77 35.86
CA GLN A 1 -20.54 -145.96 34.45
C GLN A 1 -21.57 -145.47 33.42
N MET A 2 -22.90 -145.63 33.58
CA MET A 2 -23.86 -145.13 32.56
C MET A 2 -23.92 -143.60 32.40
N TYR A 3 -23.66 -142.83 33.46
CA TYR A 3 -23.72 -141.36 33.41
C TYR A 3 -22.59 -140.70 32.60
N SER A 4 -21.48 -141.41 32.36
CA SER A 4 -20.32 -140.89 31.62
C SER A 4 -20.41 -141.13 30.11
N LEU A 5 -21.25 -142.07 29.66
CA LEU A 5 -21.36 -142.39 28.23
C LEU A 5 -22.33 -141.47 27.50
N SER A 6 -23.48 -141.12 28.10
CA SER A 6 -24.45 -140.21 27.46
C SER A 6 -23.92 -138.78 27.34
N THR A 7 -23.10 -138.35 28.30
CA THR A 7 -22.46 -137.03 28.30
C THR A 7 -21.45 -136.89 27.16
N LEU A 8 -20.79 -137.99 26.77
CA LEU A 8 -19.80 -137.98 25.68
C LEU A 8 -20.44 -137.95 24.28
N THR A 9 -21.52 -138.71 24.04
CA THR A 9 -22.23 -138.72 22.75
C THR A 9 -22.96 -137.42 22.47
N GLN A 10 -23.58 -136.83 23.49
CA GLN A 10 -24.24 -135.52 23.37
C GLN A 10 -23.21 -134.42 23.04
N ALA A 11 -22.00 -134.49 23.60
CA ALA A 11 -20.93 -133.55 23.29
C ALA A 11 -20.46 -133.65 21.82
N GLY A 12 -20.35 -134.86 21.26
CA GLY A 12 -19.91 -135.09 19.87
C GLY A 12 -20.91 -134.59 18.82
N LEU A 13 -22.20 -134.92 18.97
CA LEU A 13 -23.25 -134.46 18.04
C LEU A 13 -23.44 -132.94 18.08
N ASN A 14 -23.34 -132.36 19.28
CA ASN A 14 -23.35 -130.91 19.44
C ASN A 14 -22.15 -130.26 18.73
N SER A 15 -20.99 -130.91 18.72
CA SER A 15 -19.78 -130.42 18.03
C SER A 15 -19.88 -130.47 16.50
N THR A 16 -20.47 -131.52 15.91
CA THR A 16 -20.62 -131.62 14.44
C THR A 16 -21.71 -130.67 13.92
N SER A 17 -22.83 -130.56 14.63
CA SER A 17 -23.89 -129.60 14.30
C SER A 17 -23.36 -128.16 14.34
N THR A 18 -22.61 -127.81 15.40
CA THR A 18 -21.95 -126.51 15.49
C THR A 18 -20.92 -126.30 14.36
N GLY A 19 -20.16 -127.34 13.96
CA GLY A 19 -19.23 -127.25 12.83
C GLY A 19 -19.90 -127.00 11.47
N LEU A 20 -20.98 -127.70 11.15
CA LEU A 20 -21.67 -127.55 9.87
C LEU A 20 -22.46 -126.24 9.78
N SER A 21 -23.11 -125.84 10.88
CA SER A 21 -23.72 -124.51 10.97
C SER A 21 -22.69 -123.41 10.79
N SER A 22 -21.48 -123.58 11.36
CA SER A 22 -20.37 -122.63 11.18
C SER A 22 -19.90 -122.55 9.73
N LEU A 23 -19.80 -123.68 9.00
CA LEU A 23 -19.37 -123.68 7.59
C LEU A 23 -20.41 -123.05 6.64
N SER A 24 -21.71 -123.32 6.85
CA SER A 24 -22.80 -122.72 6.06
C SER A 24 -22.89 -121.21 6.30
N GLN A 25 -22.76 -120.78 7.56
CA GLN A 25 -22.64 -119.35 7.89
C GLN A 25 -21.40 -118.73 7.24
N SER A 26 -20.26 -119.42 7.23
CA SER A 26 -19.02 -118.94 6.60
C SER A 26 -19.15 -118.81 5.07
N THR A 27 -19.78 -119.78 4.40
CA THR A 27 -19.91 -119.76 2.94
C THR A 27 -20.94 -118.74 2.45
N SER A 28 -22.11 -118.67 3.11
CA SER A 28 -23.14 -117.67 2.79
C SER A 28 -22.65 -116.25 3.05
N SER A 29 -21.91 -116.03 4.15
CA SER A 29 -21.26 -114.74 4.41
C SER A 29 -20.20 -114.42 3.35
N GLY A 30 -19.41 -115.41 2.90
CA GLY A 30 -18.44 -115.24 1.80
C GLY A 30 -19.08 -114.83 0.47
N LEU A 31 -20.14 -115.51 0.04
CA LEU A 31 -20.86 -115.19 -1.21
C LEU A 31 -21.58 -113.85 -1.14
N ASN A 32 -22.25 -113.55 -0.02
CA ASN A 32 -22.82 -112.22 0.21
C ASN A 32 -21.74 -111.12 0.15
N THR A 33 -20.55 -111.39 0.69
CA THR A 33 -19.41 -110.49 0.59
C THR A 33 -18.97 -110.29 -0.88
N VAL A 34 -19.00 -111.31 -1.73
CA VAL A 34 -18.65 -111.15 -3.16
C VAL A 34 -19.71 -110.36 -3.92
N ASN A 35 -21.00 -110.66 -3.73
CA ASN A 35 -22.07 -109.95 -4.45
C ASN A 35 -22.10 -108.47 -4.05
N THR A 36 -22.00 -108.19 -2.75
CA THR A 36 -21.89 -106.82 -2.24
C THR A 36 -20.67 -106.10 -2.82
N ARG A 37 -19.53 -106.77 -3.00
CA ARG A 37 -18.35 -106.19 -3.65
C ARG A 37 -18.54 -105.95 -5.14
N LEU A 38 -19.24 -106.81 -5.86
CA LEU A 38 -19.50 -106.63 -7.29
C LEU A 38 -20.53 -105.52 -7.54
N ASP A 39 -21.59 -105.45 -6.73
CA ASP A 39 -22.57 -104.37 -6.74
C ASP A 39 -21.89 -103.04 -6.41
N SER A 40 -20.99 -103.05 -5.42
CA SER A 40 -20.15 -101.90 -5.09
C SER A 40 -19.27 -101.50 -6.27
N LEU A 41 -18.61 -102.45 -6.95
CA LEU A 41 -17.74 -102.17 -8.09
C LEU A 41 -18.52 -101.61 -9.29
N SER A 42 -19.69 -102.15 -9.60
CA SER A 42 -20.58 -101.65 -10.66
C SER A 42 -21.05 -100.24 -10.35
N THR A 43 -21.50 -100.00 -9.11
CA THR A 43 -21.93 -98.68 -8.64
C THR A 43 -20.79 -97.67 -8.72
N ILE A 44 -19.58 -98.04 -8.29
CA ILE A 44 -18.38 -97.19 -8.37
C ILE A 44 -17.99 -96.91 -9.82
N THR A 45 -18.06 -97.90 -10.72
CA THR A 45 -17.69 -97.74 -12.13
C THR A 45 -18.69 -96.86 -12.87
N GLN A 46 -19.99 -97.06 -12.65
CA GLN A 46 -21.05 -96.22 -13.22
C GLN A 46 -20.95 -94.78 -12.71
N ALA A 47 -20.71 -94.60 -11.40
CA ALA A 47 -20.47 -93.29 -10.81
C ALA A 47 -19.23 -92.63 -11.40
N GLY A 48 -18.14 -93.39 -11.61
CA GLY A 48 -16.91 -92.92 -12.24
C GLY A 48 -17.13 -92.48 -13.70
N LEU A 49 -17.87 -93.24 -14.49
CA LEU A 49 -18.15 -92.91 -15.89
C LEU A 49 -19.10 -91.71 -16.03
N VAL A 50 -20.11 -91.61 -15.16
CA VAL A 50 -20.98 -90.42 -15.08
C VAL A 50 -20.16 -89.20 -14.69
N SER A 51 -19.25 -89.33 -13.71
CA SER A 51 -18.36 -88.25 -13.31
C SER A 51 -17.43 -87.82 -14.45
N ALA A 52 -16.87 -88.76 -15.21
CA ALA A 52 -16.03 -88.48 -16.37
C ALA A 52 -16.80 -87.79 -17.51
N SER A 53 -18.00 -88.27 -17.84
CA SER A 53 -18.88 -87.66 -18.85
C SER A 53 -19.31 -86.24 -18.45
N THR A 54 -19.65 -86.06 -17.17
CA THR A 54 -20.00 -84.75 -16.61
C THR A 54 -18.79 -83.81 -16.65
N GLY A 55 -17.60 -84.29 -16.28
CA GLY A 55 -16.35 -83.54 -16.36
C GLY A 55 -16.01 -83.12 -17.80
N LEU A 56 -16.13 -84.04 -18.77
CA LEU A 56 -15.87 -83.75 -20.18
C LEU A 56 -16.89 -82.76 -20.77
N SER A 57 -18.17 -82.92 -20.42
CA SER A 57 -19.21 -81.96 -20.83
C SER A 57 -18.97 -80.58 -20.25
N SER A 58 -18.55 -80.51 -18.98
CA SER A 58 -18.19 -79.25 -18.31
C SER A 58 -16.96 -78.60 -18.94
N LEU A 59 -15.94 -79.39 -19.29
CA LEU A 59 -14.74 -78.90 -19.97
C LEU A 59 -15.06 -78.39 -21.39
N SER A 60 -15.89 -79.10 -22.14
CA SER A 60 -16.35 -78.69 -23.48
C SER A 60 -17.15 -77.39 -23.44
N LEU A 61 -18.09 -77.29 -22.48
CA LEU A 61 -18.87 -76.09 -22.25
C LEU A 61 -17.98 -74.91 -21.83
N SER A 62 -17.02 -75.12 -20.92
CA SER A 62 -16.04 -74.10 -20.51
C SER A 62 -15.21 -73.64 -21.71
N THR A 63 -14.62 -74.57 -22.47
CA THR A 63 -13.78 -74.25 -23.63
C THR A 63 -14.54 -73.46 -24.70
N THR A 64 -15.78 -73.86 -24.99
CA THR A 64 -16.63 -73.13 -25.95
C THR A 64 -16.97 -71.73 -25.45
N THR A 65 -17.28 -71.62 -24.15
CA THR A 65 -17.55 -70.33 -23.50
C THR A 65 -16.31 -69.43 -23.56
N ASP A 66 -15.12 -69.96 -23.26
CA ASP A 66 -13.86 -69.23 -23.29
C ASP A 66 -13.49 -68.75 -24.71
N LEU A 67 -13.70 -69.60 -25.73
CA LEU A 67 -13.47 -69.21 -27.14
C LEU A 67 -14.45 -68.13 -27.62
N ASN A 68 -15.72 -68.21 -27.22
CA ASN A 68 -16.71 -67.18 -27.51
C ASN A 68 -16.35 -65.86 -26.82
N ASN A 69 -15.91 -65.92 -25.56
CA ASN A 69 -15.44 -64.75 -24.82
C ASN A 69 -14.21 -64.12 -25.50
N LEU A 70 -13.22 -64.93 -25.90
CA LEU A 70 -12.04 -64.46 -26.62
C LEU A 70 -12.40 -63.79 -27.94
N THR A 71 -13.33 -64.37 -28.70
CA THR A 71 -13.83 -63.81 -29.96
C THR A 71 -14.50 -62.45 -29.75
N ALA A 72 -15.35 -62.34 -28.71
CA ALA A 72 -15.99 -61.09 -28.34
C ALA A 72 -14.96 -60.02 -27.91
N SER A 73 -13.95 -60.40 -27.12
CA SER A 73 -12.85 -59.51 -26.72
C SER A 73 -12.01 -59.04 -27.90
N LEU A 74 -11.70 -59.92 -28.85
CA LEU A 74 -10.96 -59.58 -30.06
C LEU A 74 -11.75 -58.64 -30.98
N SER A 75 -13.04 -58.89 -31.15
CA SER A 75 -13.94 -57.99 -31.88
C SER A 75 -13.97 -56.60 -31.24
N THR A 76 -14.13 -56.53 -29.92
CA THR A 76 -14.08 -55.26 -29.16
C THR A 76 -12.75 -54.54 -29.36
N THR A 77 -11.63 -55.28 -29.34
CA THR A 77 -10.29 -54.72 -29.57
C THR A 77 -10.15 -54.12 -30.97
N ASN A 78 -10.66 -54.79 -32.01
CA ASN A 78 -10.66 -54.27 -33.38
C ASN A 78 -11.51 -53.01 -33.53
N GLN A 79 -12.67 -52.97 -32.88
CA GLN A 79 -13.52 -51.77 -32.85
C GLN A 79 -12.82 -50.61 -32.14
N ASN A 80 -12.13 -50.87 -31.04
CA ASN A 80 -11.33 -49.89 -30.32
C ASN A 80 -10.16 -49.37 -31.17
N LEU A 81 -9.46 -50.26 -31.90
CA LEU A 81 -8.37 -49.87 -32.80
C LEU A 81 -8.86 -48.97 -33.94
N THR A 82 -10.00 -49.32 -34.54
CA THR A 82 -10.63 -48.52 -35.59
C THR A 82 -11.03 -47.14 -35.06
N SER A 83 -11.59 -47.09 -33.85
CA SER A 83 -11.94 -45.83 -33.18
C SER A 83 -10.71 -44.98 -32.87
N LEU A 84 -9.62 -45.61 -32.40
CA LEU A 84 -8.36 -44.92 -32.14
C LEU A 84 -7.75 -44.36 -33.42
N GLN A 85 -7.77 -45.12 -34.52
CA GLN A 85 -7.31 -44.63 -35.82
C GLN A 85 -8.11 -43.40 -36.28
N GLN A 86 -9.43 -43.38 -36.09
CA GLN A 86 -10.22 -42.21 -36.47
C GLN A 86 -9.97 -40.99 -35.56
N ASN A 87 -9.69 -41.21 -34.27
CA ASN A 87 -9.67 -40.14 -33.28
C ASN A 87 -8.26 -39.61 -32.92
N ALA A 88 -7.18 -40.27 -33.38
CA ALA A 88 -5.81 -39.87 -33.09
C ALA A 88 -5.26 -38.87 -34.13
N LEU A 89 -4.33 -38.01 -33.71
CA LEU A 89 -3.50 -37.24 -34.63
C LEU A 89 -2.52 -38.20 -35.32
N GLN A 90 -2.63 -38.34 -36.64
CA GLN A 90 -1.82 -39.28 -37.40
C GLN A 90 -0.82 -38.56 -38.29
N TRP A 91 0.36 -39.16 -38.47
CA TRP A 91 1.28 -38.69 -39.49
C TRP A 91 0.68 -38.93 -40.88
N ASN A 92 0.50 -37.86 -41.64
CA ASN A 92 0.04 -37.90 -43.02
C ASN A 92 1.25 -37.64 -43.93
N SER A 93 1.74 -38.70 -44.58
CA SER A 93 2.91 -38.64 -45.46
C SER A 93 2.71 -37.77 -46.70
N SER A 94 1.47 -37.59 -47.15
CA SER A 94 1.15 -36.68 -48.26
C SER A 94 1.28 -35.21 -47.84
N LEU A 95 1.03 -34.90 -46.57
CA LEU A 95 1.17 -33.56 -46.00
C LEU A 95 2.54 -33.31 -45.36
N ASN A 96 3.35 -34.36 -45.15
CA ASN A 96 4.56 -34.33 -44.33
C ASN A 96 4.34 -33.67 -42.96
N ALA A 97 3.19 -33.94 -42.34
CA ALA A 97 2.80 -33.37 -41.05
C ALA A 97 1.86 -34.32 -40.29
N TYR A 98 1.70 -34.08 -38.98
CA TYR A 98 0.58 -34.66 -38.23
C TYR A 98 -0.73 -33.98 -38.65
N ASP A 99 -1.71 -34.78 -39.07
CA ASP A 99 -3.00 -34.33 -39.57
C ASP A 99 -4.03 -34.32 -38.44
N ALA A 100 -4.65 -33.16 -38.23
CA ALA A 100 -5.70 -32.95 -37.24
C ALA A 100 -7.11 -33.00 -37.85
N SER A 101 -7.26 -33.57 -39.04
CA SER A 101 -8.56 -33.79 -39.65
C SER A 101 -9.25 -35.04 -39.11
N HIS A 102 -10.58 -34.96 -38.97
CA HIS A 102 -11.46 -36.09 -38.67
C HIS A 102 -12.45 -36.20 -39.83
N ASN A 103 -12.48 -37.36 -40.50
CA ASN A 103 -13.24 -37.58 -41.73
C ASN A 103 -12.98 -36.53 -42.83
N GLY A 104 -11.71 -36.10 -42.98
CA GLY A 104 -11.29 -35.13 -44.00
C GLY A 104 -11.63 -33.66 -43.68
N VAL A 105 -12.15 -33.36 -42.50
CA VAL A 105 -12.42 -31.99 -42.04
C VAL A 105 -11.45 -31.63 -40.91
N ALA A 106 -10.72 -30.52 -41.06
CA ALA A 106 -9.82 -30.01 -40.04
C ALA A 106 -10.54 -29.79 -38.70
N GLN A 107 -10.00 -30.32 -37.61
CA GLN A 107 -10.53 -30.16 -36.26
C GLN A 107 -9.66 -29.25 -35.41
N ARG A 108 -10.24 -28.74 -34.32
CA ARG A 108 -9.51 -27.96 -33.31
C ARG A 108 -8.67 -28.89 -32.44
N ILE A 109 -7.42 -28.49 -32.18
CA ILE A 109 -6.60 -29.08 -31.10
C ILE A 109 -6.84 -28.24 -29.85
N SER A 110 -7.50 -28.82 -28.85
CA SER A 110 -7.75 -28.19 -27.55
C SER A 110 -6.67 -28.57 -26.53
N ASN A 111 -6.58 -27.83 -25.41
CA ASN A 111 -5.59 -28.05 -24.34
C ASN A 111 -4.11 -27.89 -24.77
N VAL A 112 -3.84 -27.08 -25.79
CA VAL A 112 -2.48 -26.67 -26.16
C VAL A 112 -1.97 -25.63 -25.15
N ALA A 113 -0.95 -26.00 -24.37
CA ALA A 113 -0.25 -25.06 -23.49
C ALA A 113 0.35 -23.90 -24.28
N ALA A 114 0.64 -22.77 -23.63
CA ALA A 114 1.29 -21.64 -24.31
C ALA A 114 2.70 -22.06 -24.77
N GLY A 115 2.94 -22.02 -26.07
CA GLY A 115 4.24 -22.37 -26.65
C GLY A 115 5.31 -21.33 -26.31
N ARG A 116 6.58 -21.73 -26.29
CA ARG A 116 7.68 -20.79 -26.05
C ARG A 116 7.79 -19.77 -27.20
N MET A 117 7.80 -18.48 -26.89
CA MET A 117 7.99 -17.40 -27.86
C MET A 117 9.47 -17.05 -28.01
N ALA A 118 10.20 -17.87 -28.77
CA ALA A 118 11.60 -17.64 -29.12
C ALA A 118 11.83 -17.93 -30.62
N ALA A 119 12.86 -17.31 -31.21
CA ALA A 119 13.14 -17.41 -32.65
C ALA A 119 13.42 -18.85 -33.12
N ASP A 120 13.90 -19.72 -32.22
CA ASP A 120 14.22 -21.11 -32.46
C ASP A 120 13.12 -22.08 -31.97
N SER A 121 11.97 -21.56 -31.53
CA SER A 121 10.89 -22.39 -30.98
C SER A 121 10.14 -23.14 -32.07
N THR A 122 9.85 -24.41 -31.81
CA THR A 122 9.00 -25.27 -32.65
C THR A 122 7.67 -25.60 -31.96
N ASP A 123 7.35 -24.90 -30.87
CA ASP A 123 6.12 -25.12 -30.12
C ASP A 123 4.91 -24.56 -30.87
N ALA A 124 3.75 -25.21 -30.75
CA ALA A 124 2.49 -24.65 -31.24
C ALA A 124 2.07 -23.46 -30.37
N VAL A 125 1.77 -22.32 -31.00
CA VAL A 125 1.18 -21.16 -30.31
C VAL A 125 -0.32 -21.36 -30.17
N ASN A 126 -0.87 -21.06 -28.99
CA ASN A 126 -2.30 -21.20 -28.75
C ASN A 126 -3.06 -19.90 -28.98
N GLY A 127 -4.40 -19.98 -29.02
CA GLY A 127 -5.27 -18.83 -29.24
C GLY A 127 -5.11 -17.70 -28.21
N GLY A 128 -4.71 -18.02 -26.97
CA GLY A 128 -4.45 -17.00 -25.93
C GLY A 128 -3.21 -16.15 -26.22
N GLN A 129 -2.15 -16.76 -26.78
CA GLN A 129 -0.94 -16.04 -27.20
C GLN A 129 -1.20 -15.14 -28.41
N LEU A 130 -1.92 -15.65 -29.41
CA LEU A 130 -2.33 -14.84 -30.58
C LEU A 130 -3.28 -13.71 -30.18
N PHE A 131 -4.23 -13.99 -29.28
CA PHE A 131 -5.14 -12.98 -28.74
C PHE A 131 -4.38 -11.90 -27.95
N SER A 132 -3.35 -12.28 -27.18
CA SER A 132 -2.51 -11.33 -26.46
C SER A 132 -1.76 -10.41 -27.41
N LEU A 133 -1.12 -10.97 -28.45
CA LEU A 133 -0.47 -10.18 -29.50
C LEU A 133 -1.45 -9.25 -30.24
N SER A 134 -2.62 -9.78 -30.60
CA SER A 134 -3.69 -9.02 -31.27
C SER A 134 -4.21 -7.87 -30.40
N SER A 135 -4.43 -8.14 -29.11
CA SER A 135 -4.87 -7.13 -28.13
C SER A 135 -3.82 -6.05 -27.95
N SER A 136 -2.55 -6.42 -27.74
CA SER A 136 -1.45 -5.45 -27.64
C SER A 136 -1.30 -4.60 -28.90
N THR A 137 -1.43 -5.20 -30.08
CA THR A 137 -1.37 -4.48 -31.36
C THR A 137 -2.55 -3.51 -31.50
N SER A 138 -3.77 -3.97 -31.19
CA SER A 138 -4.98 -3.13 -31.22
C SER A 138 -4.91 -1.98 -30.23
N THR A 139 -4.46 -2.22 -29.00
CA THR A 139 -4.21 -1.16 -28.01
C THR A 139 -3.19 -0.16 -28.50
N GLY A 140 -2.06 -0.62 -29.05
CA GLY A 140 -1.05 0.26 -29.62
C GLY A 140 -1.58 1.15 -30.75
N LEU A 141 -2.36 0.58 -31.68
CA LEU A 141 -3.00 1.34 -32.76
C LEU A 141 -4.05 2.33 -32.24
N ASN A 142 -4.82 1.97 -31.22
CA ASN A 142 -5.78 2.88 -30.59
C ASN A 142 -5.10 4.03 -29.82
N SER A 143 -4.01 3.74 -29.11
CA SER A 143 -3.19 4.77 -28.47
C SER A 143 -2.60 5.72 -29.51
N LEU A 144 -2.08 5.20 -30.62
CA LEU A 144 -1.57 6.03 -31.72
C LEU A 144 -2.67 6.91 -32.34
N SER A 145 -3.84 6.33 -32.62
CA SER A 145 -5.01 7.07 -33.10
C SER A 145 -5.43 8.20 -32.13
N THR A 146 -5.37 7.93 -30.84
CA THR A 146 -5.67 8.90 -29.78
C THR A 146 -4.64 10.03 -29.76
N VAL A 147 -3.35 9.73 -29.86
CA VAL A 147 -2.29 10.76 -29.92
C VAL A 147 -2.44 11.63 -31.16
N ILE A 148 -2.70 11.02 -32.33
CA ILE A 148 -2.97 11.76 -33.57
C ILE A 148 -4.18 12.67 -33.39
N SER A 149 -5.29 12.16 -32.84
CA SER A 149 -6.53 12.92 -32.71
C SER A 149 -6.45 14.02 -31.64
N THR A 150 -5.86 13.74 -30.49
CA THR A 150 -5.90 14.66 -29.34
C THR A 150 -4.71 15.62 -29.32
N THR A 151 -3.54 15.19 -29.77
CA THR A 151 -2.32 16.01 -29.70
C THR A 151 -2.03 16.67 -31.04
N VAL A 152 -2.01 15.89 -32.13
CA VAL A 152 -1.64 16.43 -33.46
C VAL A 152 -2.77 17.29 -34.03
N VAL A 153 -3.99 16.76 -34.13
CA VAL A 153 -5.12 17.50 -34.72
C VAL A 153 -5.50 18.70 -33.85
N SER A 154 -5.58 18.56 -32.52
CA SER A 154 -5.83 19.71 -31.65
C SER A 154 -4.72 20.76 -31.74
N GLY A 155 -3.45 20.35 -31.78
CA GLY A 155 -2.33 21.26 -31.97
C GLY A 155 -2.42 22.03 -33.29
N ILE A 156 -2.75 21.34 -34.40
CA ILE A 156 -3.00 21.96 -35.70
C ILE A 156 -4.19 22.94 -35.62
N ASN A 157 -5.27 22.57 -34.95
CA ASN A 157 -6.44 23.44 -34.79
C ASN A 157 -6.10 24.70 -33.97
N SER A 158 -5.34 24.56 -32.88
CA SER A 158 -4.88 25.72 -32.10
C SER A 158 -3.99 26.64 -32.92
N ILE A 159 -3.04 26.09 -33.68
CA ILE A 159 -2.18 26.87 -34.59
C ILE A 159 -3.05 27.58 -35.65
N SER A 160 -4.00 26.87 -36.26
CA SER A 160 -4.93 27.42 -37.24
C SER A 160 -5.76 28.58 -36.67
N SER A 161 -6.30 28.43 -35.47
CA SER A 161 -7.02 29.50 -34.77
C SER A 161 -6.13 30.70 -34.46
N SER A 162 -4.90 30.48 -33.97
CA SER A 162 -3.95 31.56 -33.71
C SER A 162 -3.53 32.31 -34.97
N ILE A 163 -3.37 31.60 -36.09
CA ILE A 163 -3.10 32.23 -37.40
C ILE A 163 -4.30 33.05 -37.87
N SER A 164 -5.52 32.51 -37.76
CA SER A 164 -6.75 33.22 -38.14
C SER A 164 -6.92 34.50 -37.33
N THR A 165 -6.80 34.44 -36.00
CA THR A 165 -6.92 35.63 -35.14
C THR A 165 -5.80 36.63 -35.38
N GLY A 166 -4.58 36.15 -35.62
CA GLY A 166 -3.44 36.99 -36.02
C GLY A 166 -3.70 37.72 -37.34
N TYR A 167 -4.25 37.04 -38.35
CA TYR A 167 -4.63 37.62 -39.63
C TYR A 167 -5.74 38.66 -39.49
N ASP A 168 -6.79 38.36 -38.73
CA ASP A 168 -7.90 39.29 -38.48
C ASP A 168 -7.40 40.56 -37.77
N SER A 169 -6.55 40.39 -36.75
CA SER A 169 -5.95 41.51 -36.02
C SER A 169 -5.07 42.39 -36.91
N LEU A 170 -4.27 41.76 -37.79
CA LEU A 170 -3.46 42.47 -38.78
C LEU A 170 -4.34 43.21 -39.81
N SER A 171 -5.40 42.56 -40.30
CA SER A 171 -6.36 43.14 -41.24
C SER A 171 -7.05 44.37 -40.65
N ILE A 172 -7.49 44.31 -39.38
CA ILE A 172 -8.08 45.44 -38.66
C ILE A 172 -7.07 46.57 -38.49
N SER A 173 -5.83 46.23 -38.12
CA SER A 173 -4.75 47.22 -37.92
C SER A 173 -4.41 47.93 -39.24
N LEU A 174 -4.34 47.18 -40.34
CA LEU A 174 -4.06 47.73 -41.67
C LEU A 174 -5.23 48.58 -42.18
N SER A 175 -6.48 48.15 -41.94
CA SER A 175 -7.68 48.92 -42.29
C SER A 175 -7.74 50.24 -41.51
N SER A 176 -7.47 50.20 -40.21
CA SER A 176 -7.41 51.41 -39.36
C SER A 176 -6.31 52.36 -39.82
N THR A 177 -5.15 51.81 -40.22
CA THR A 177 -4.04 52.60 -40.78
C THR A 177 -4.45 53.25 -42.11
N LYS A 178 -5.14 52.51 -42.98
CA LYS A 178 -5.67 53.02 -44.23
C LYS A 178 -6.71 54.13 -44.00
N ASP A 179 -7.64 53.95 -43.07
CA ASP A 179 -8.61 54.98 -42.71
C ASP A 179 -7.93 56.25 -42.18
N GLY A 180 -6.88 56.08 -41.36
CA GLY A 180 -6.04 57.18 -40.90
C GLY A 180 -5.38 57.94 -42.05
N LEU A 181 -4.86 57.22 -43.05
CA LEU A 181 -4.25 57.80 -44.24
C LEU A 181 -5.28 58.49 -45.14
N ASP A 182 -6.46 57.91 -45.32
CA ASP A 182 -7.55 58.49 -46.11
C ASP A 182 -8.09 59.77 -45.45
N LYS A 183 -8.20 59.79 -44.11
CA LYS A 183 -8.52 61.00 -43.34
C LYS A 183 -7.45 62.08 -43.51
N LEU A 184 -6.18 61.72 -43.36
CA LEU A 184 -5.07 62.65 -43.57
C LEU A 184 -5.11 63.24 -44.99
N THR A 185 -5.28 62.39 -45.99
CA THR A 185 -5.41 62.79 -47.40
C THR A 185 -6.58 63.76 -47.61
N SER A 186 -7.74 63.46 -47.02
CA SER A 186 -8.94 64.31 -47.10
C SER A 186 -8.73 65.67 -46.42
N SER A 187 -8.14 65.69 -45.23
CA SER A 187 -7.80 66.92 -44.51
C SER A 187 -6.79 67.77 -45.28
N THR A 188 -5.74 67.16 -45.84
CA THR A 188 -4.75 67.86 -46.67
C THR A 188 -5.38 68.42 -47.94
N SER A 189 -6.21 67.64 -48.63
CA SER A 189 -6.94 68.07 -49.84
C SER A 189 -7.88 69.24 -49.56
N THR A 190 -8.62 69.17 -48.44
CA THR A 190 -9.52 70.25 -47.99
C THR A 190 -8.72 71.51 -47.66
N GLY A 191 -7.61 71.38 -46.92
CA GLY A 191 -6.72 72.49 -46.60
C GLY A 191 -6.17 73.17 -47.85
N LEU A 192 -5.73 72.39 -48.84
CA LEU A 192 -5.22 72.90 -50.12
C LEU A 192 -6.32 73.59 -50.94
N SER A 193 -7.54 73.05 -50.95
CA SER A 193 -8.70 73.63 -51.65
C SER A 193 -9.13 74.96 -51.03
N SER A 194 -9.15 75.03 -49.70
CA SER A 194 -9.41 76.28 -48.97
C SER A 194 -8.36 77.33 -49.29
N LEU A 195 -7.08 76.97 -49.30
CA LEU A 195 -6.00 77.90 -49.67
C LEU A 195 -6.12 78.37 -51.13
N SER A 196 -6.49 77.48 -52.05
CA SER A 196 -6.76 77.83 -53.45
C SER A 196 -7.89 78.85 -53.58
N THR A 197 -9.00 78.63 -52.86
CA THR A 197 -10.14 79.54 -52.82
C THR A 197 -9.75 80.92 -52.27
N VAL A 198 -9.00 80.95 -51.15
CA VAL A 198 -8.49 82.22 -50.58
C VAL A 198 -7.59 82.94 -51.58
N ASN A 199 -6.68 82.23 -52.25
CA ASN A 199 -5.79 82.84 -53.26
C ASN A 199 -6.56 83.38 -54.47
N GLN A 200 -7.64 82.72 -54.91
CA GLN A 200 -8.54 83.23 -55.95
C GLN A 200 -9.31 84.46 -55.49
N GLY A 201 -9.78 84.49 -54.24
CA GLY A 201 -10.43 85.64 -53.64
C GLY A 201 -9.51 86.86 -53.64
N ILE A 202 -8.29 86.71 -53.12
CA ILE A 202 -7.28 87.78 -53.12
C ILE A 202 -7.00 88.28 -54.54
N ARG A 203 -6.87 87.39 -55.53
CA ARG A 203 -6.68 87.79 -56.94
C ARG A 203 -7.85 88.61 -57.47
N LYS A 204 -9.08 88.18 -57.22
CA LYS A 204 -10.29 88.92 -57.62
C LYS A 204 -10.38 90.28 -56.94
N ASP A 205 -10.08 90.36 -55.64
CA ASP A 205 -10.10 91.62 -54.90
C ASP A 205 -9.04 92.59 -55.45
N VAL A 206 -7.85 92.09 -55.76
CA VAL A 206 -6.78 92.90 -56.39
C VAL A 206 -7.18 93.39 -57.78
N ASP A 207 -7.76 92.52 -58.62
CA ASP A 207 -8.22 92.91 -59.96
C ASP A 207 -9.40 93.90 -59.88
N TYR A 208 -10.32 93.67 -58.94
CA TYR A 208 -11.43 94.58 -58.65
C TYR A 208 -10.93 95.96 -58.19
N LEU A 209 -9.96 96.01 -57.28
CA LEU A 209 -9.38 97.29 -56.84
C LEU A 209 -8.61 97.99 -57.96
N LYS A 210 -7.92 97.26 -58.84
CA LYS A 210 -7.27 97.84 -60.02
C LYS A 210 -8.26 98.46 -60.99
N GLU A 211 -9.45 97.88 -61.12
CA GLU A 211 -10.49 98.40 -62.02
C GLU A 211 -11.37 99.51 -61.43
N ASN A 212 -11.59 99.52 -60.11
CA ASN A 212 -12.66 100.32 -59.48
C ASN A 212 -12.17 101.36 -58.46
N SER A 213 -10.87 101.67 -58.43
CA SER A 213 -10.30 102.77 -57.64
C SER A 213 -9.92 103.97 -58.51
N LEU A 214 -9.96 105.19 -57.96
CA LEU A 214 -9.40 106.38 -58.61
C LEU A 214 -7.88 106.23 -58.63
N GLN A 215 -7.32 106.03 -59.82
CA GLN A 215 -5.87 105.87 -59.96
C GLN A 215 -5.25 107.15 -60.47
N TRP A 216 -4.08 107.48 -59.94
CA TRP A 216 -3.30 108.62 -60.40
C TRP A 216 -2.82 108.39 -61.83
N ASN A 217 -3.31 109.21 -62.78
CA ASN A 217 -2.82 109.22 -64.14
C ASN A 217 -1.70 110.24 -64.24
N LYS A 218 -0.46 109.75 -64.34
CA LYS A 218 0.73 110.60 -64.36
C LYS A 218 0.84 111.45 -65.62
N ASP A 219 0.27 110.98 -66.74
CA ASP A 219 0.35 111.66 -68.03
C ASP A 219 -0.67 112.80 -68.12
N GLU A 220 -1.83 112.67 -67.46
CA GLU A 220 -2.86 113.72 -67.40
C GLU A 220 -2.77 114.60 -66.14
N GLY A 221 -1.87 114.28 -65.21
CA GLY A 221 -1.59 115.11 -64.02
C GLY A 221 -2.71 115.14 -62.98
N GLY A 222 -3.59 114.13 -62.95
CA GLY A 222 -4.75 114.08 -62.05
C GLY A 222 -5.23 112.67 -61.72
N PHE A 223 -6.18 112.57 -60.79
CA PHE A 223 -6.86 111.31 -60.48
C PHE A 223 -7.88 110.99 -61.57
N ASP A 224 -7.76 109.81 -62.13
CA ASP A 224 -8.49 109.42 -63.32
C ASP A 224 -9.51 108.32 -63.00
N ALA A 225 -10.78 108.65 -63.21
CA ALA A 225 -11.92 107.79 -62.97
C ALA A 225 -12.23 106.83 -64.12
N GLY A 226 -11.50 106.87 -65.23
CA GLY A 226 -11.69 105.92 -66.33
C GLY A 226 -11.19 104.51 -65.98
N LYS A 227 -11.57 103.50 -66.76
CA LYS A 227 -11.04 102.14 -66.60
C LYS A 227 -9.72 101.97 -67.36
N PRO A 228 -8.68 101.34 -66.78
CA PRO A 228 -7.46 101.00 -67.53
C PRO A 228 -7.78 100.02 -68.67
N ASN A 229 -7.32 100.33 -69.90
CA ASN A 229 -7.18 99.37 -71.00
C ASN A 229 -5.72 99.42 -71.47
N ASN A 230 -5.08 98.25 -71.56
CA ASN A 230 -3.68 98.01 -71.94
C ASN A 230 -2.98 99.16 -72.71
N LEU A 231 -2.38 100.08 -71.94
CA LEU A 231 -1.47 101.17 -72.37
C LEU A 231 -2.07 102.34 -73.17
N THR A 232 -3.39 102.43 -73.30
CA THR A 232 -4.09 103.67 -73.73
C THR A 232 -5.47 103.70 -73.09
N ARG A 233 -5.75 104.66 -72.21
CA ARG A 233 -7.06 104.75 -71.53
C ARG A 233 -8.13 105.23 -72.51
N ALA A 234 -9.18 104.42 -72.68
CA ALA A 234 -10.32 104.74 -73.54
C ALA A 234 -11.20 105.84 -72.92
N PRO A 235 -11.80 106.75 -73.72
CA PRO A 235 -12.46 107.99 -73.27
C PRO A 235 -13.89 107.77 -72.72
N SER A 236 -14.12 106.68 -72.01
CA SER A 236 -15.43 106.33 -71.44
C SER A 236 -15.55 106.92 -70.03
N TYR A 237 -16.24 108.07 -69.91
CA TYR A 237 -16.48 108.78 -68.65
C TYR A 237 -17.28 107.94 -67.64
N HIS A 238 -16.79 107.81 -66.40
CA HIS A 238 -17.51 107.20 -65.28
C HIS A 238 -17.86 108.27 -64.24
N ARG A 239 -19.00 108.10 -63.55
CA ARG A 239 -19.49 109.06 -62.55
C ARG A 239 -18.83 108.81 -61.20
N ILE A 240 -18.36 109.86 -60.54
CA ILE A 240 -18.04 109.83 -59.11
C ILE A 240 -19.36 110.07 -58.36
N VAL A 241 -19.75 109.16 -57.48
CA VAL A 241 -21.04 109.19 -56.76
C VAL A 241 -20.80 109.40 -55.26
N ASN A 242 -21.82 109.83 -54.51
CA ASN A 242 -21.69 110.33 -53.13
C ASN A 242 -20.71 111.51 -52.98
N VAL A 243 -20.56 112.28 -54.05
CA VAL A 243 -19.96 113.62 -54.00
C VAL A 243 -21.03 114.55 -53.43
N GLU A 244 -20.69 115.26 -52.37
CA GLU A 244 -21.60 116.25 -51.76
C GLU A 244 -21.91 117.38 -52.75
N ASP A 245 -23.11 117.96 -52.69
CA ASP A 245 -23.55 118.97 -53.66
C ASP A 245 -22.54 120.11 -53.75
N ALA A 246 -21.99 120.29 -54.95
CA ALA A 246 -21.03 121.35 -55.20
C ALA A 246 -21.65 122.71 -54.90
N ARG A 247 -20.83 123.59 -54.31
CA ARG A 247 -21.19 125.00 -54.19
C ARG A 247 -21.19 125.60 -55.60
N ILE A 248 -22.35 126.10 -56.04
CA ILE A 248 -22.51 126.70 -57.37
C ILE A 248 -22.16 128.19 -57.29
N ASN A 249 -20.86 128.51 -57.36
CA ASN A 249 -20.31 129.87 -57.48
C ASN A 249 -19.08 129.90 -58.40
N GLU A 250 -18.64 131.09 -58.78
CA GLU A 250 -17.60 131.33 -59.80
C GLU A 250 -16.25 130.67 -59.50
N ASP A 251 -15.84 130.61 -58.23
CA ASP A 251 -14.52 130.11 -57.81
C ASP A 251 -14.56 128.64 -57.35
N SER A 252 -15.68 127.95 -57.57
CA SER A 252 -15.84 126.56 -57.16
C SER A 252 -15.16 125.60 -58.13
N HIS A 253 -14.28 124.76 -57.59
CA HIS A 253 -13.72 123.61 -58.30
C HIS A 253 -14.38 122.29 -57.84
N ASP A 254 -15.51 122.38 -57.15
CA ASP A 254 -16.28 121.24 -56.67
C ASP A 254 -16.98 120.55 -57.87
N ALA A 255 -17.05 119.22 -57.87
CA ALA A 255 -17.75 118.49 -58.93
C ALA A 255 -19.28 118.57 -58.73
N VAL A 256 -19.99 119.26 -59.63
CA VAL A 256 -21.46 119.41 -59.62
C VAL A 256 -22.19 118.06 -59.78
N THR A 257 -23.27 117.84 -59.03
CA THR A 257 -23.88 116.50 -58.89
C THR A 257 -25.01 116.24 -59.90
N GLY A 258 -25.30 114.94 -60.12
CA GLY A 258 -26.43 114.53 -60.95
C GLY A 258 -27.80 114.92 -60.39
N GLY A 259 -27.94 115.20 -59.08
CA GLY A 259 -29.20 115.69 -58.48
C GLY A 259 -29.50 117.11 -58.93
N GLN A 260 -28.48 117.96 -58.95
CA GLN A 260 -28.54 119.31 -59.51
C GLN A 260 -28.93 119.27 -61.01
N LEU A 261 -28.56 118.23 -61.77
CA LEU A 261 -28.92 118.04 -63.20
C LEU A 261 -30.23 117.24 -63.43
N PHE A 262 -30.67 116.41 -62.49
CA PHE A 262 -31.90 115.62 -62.59
C PHE A 262 -33.14 116.45 -62.29
N THR A 263 -33.05 117.44 -61.40
CA THR A 263 -34.09 118.47 -61.30
C THR A 263 -34.37 119.08 -62.68
N VAL A 264 -33.33 119.28 -63.50
CA VAL A 264 -33.46 119.77 -64.88
C VAL A 264 -34.05 118.72 -65.86
N LYS A 265 -33.95 117.41 -65.59
CA LYS A 265 -34.41 116.30 -66.48
C LYS A 265 -35.76 115.69 -66.08
N SER A 266 -36.16 115.73 -64.81
CA SER A 266 -37.46 115.23 -64.35
C SER A 266 -38.61 116.02 -64.99
N ASP A 267 -38.35 117.28 -65.31
CA ASP A 267 -39.21 118.12 -66.12
C ASP A 267 -39.41 117.58 -67.56
N LEU A 268 -38.55 116.68 -68.05
CA LEU A 268 -38.50 116.21 -69.45
C LEU A 268 -39.04 114.78 -69.70
N VAL A 269 -39.18 113.92 -68.67
CA VAL A 269 -39.42 112.45 -68.85
C VAL A 269 -40.84 111.98 -68.54
N SER A 270 -41.67 112.75 -67.84
CA SER A 270 -43.13 112.48 -67.74
C SER A 270 -43.82 112.32 -69.11
N LEU A 271 -43.13 112.68 -70.21
CA LEU A 271 -43.59 112.65 -71.59
C LEU A 271 -43.52 111.26 -72.29
N SER A 272 -42.69 110.31 -71.86
CA SER A 272 -42.33 109.16 -72.70
C SER A 272 -42.91 107.79 -72.29
N THR A 273 -43.43 107.65 -71.07
CA THR A 273 -43.77 106.35 -70.46
C THR A 273 -44.90 105.59 -71.14
N SER A 274 -45.86 106.23 -71.79
CA SER A 274 -47.19 105.62 -71.70
C SER A 274 -47.56 104.53 -72.70
N THR A 275 -46.91 104.35 -73.85
CA THR A 275 -47.77 103.94 -74.99
C THR A 275 -47.53 102.58 -75.64
N SER A 276 -46.34 102.11 -75.98
CA SER A 276 -46.32 101.33 -77.24
C SER A 276 -45.91 99.86 -77.22
N SER A 277 -45.07 99.36 -76.32
CA SER A 277 -44.38 98.08 -76.59
C SER A 277 -45.05 96.83 -76.00
N SER A 278 -45.76 96.93 -74.89
CA SER A 278 -46.28 95.77 -74.15
C SER A 278 -47.35 94.95 -74.89
N LEU A 279 -48.00 95.49 -75.92
CA LEU A 279 -49.13 94.84 -76.59
C LEU A 279 -48.71 93.82 -77.68
N SER A 280 -47.46 93.88 -78.16
CA SER A 280 -47.03 93.10 -79.34
C SER A 280 -46.57 91.66 -79.01
N SER A 281 -46.00 91.43 -77.83
CA SER A 281 -45.33 90.15 -77.52
C SER A 281 -46.30 89.02 -77.14
N LEU A 282 -47.48 89.34 -76.61
CA LEU A 282 -48.40 88.33 -76.06
C LEU A 282 -49.12 87.49 -77.13
N SER A 283 -49.19 87.96 -78.38
CA SER A 283 -49.91 87.28 -79.48
C SER A 283 -49.14 86.10 -80.08
N LYS A 284 -47.83 85.95 -79.80
CA LYS A 284 -46.94 84.99 -80.47
C LYS A 284 -46.79 83.66 -79.73
N ASP A 285 -46.90 83.65 -78.41
CA ASP A 285 -46.60 82.48 -77.58
C ASP A 285 -47.76 81.45 -77.50
N LEU A 286 -48.99 81.82 -77.91
CA LEU A 286 -50.18 80.97 -77.78
C LEU A 286 -50.38 79.97 -78.94
N GLY A 287 -49.61 80.08 -80.03
CA GLY A 287 -49.77 79.27 -81.24
C GLY A 287 -49.06 77.90 -81.22
N ASP A 288 -48.00 77.73 -80.44
CA ASP A 288 -47.09 76.58 -80.55
C ASP A 288 -47.45 75.36 -79.65
N LEU A 289 -48.55 75.42 -78.88
CA LEU A 289 -48.89 74.41 -77.85
C LEU A 289 -49.82 73.26 -78.33
N SER A 290 -50.26 73.23 -79.60
CA SER A 290 -51.34 72.33 -80.07
C SER A 290 -50.93 71.34 -81.19
N THR A 291 -50.09 70.32 -80.90
CA THR A 291 -49.87 69.18 -81.82
C THR A 291 -49.89 67.80 -81.14
N SER A 292 -50.44 66.80 -81.84
CA SER A 292 -50.75 65.43 -81.38
C SER A 292 -49.54 64.60 -80.90
N THR A 293 -48.31 64.98 -81.25
CA THR A 293 -47.10 64.24 -80.90
C THR A 293 -46.75 64.33 -79.42
N ILE A 294 -47.03 65.47 -78.76
CA ILE A 294 -46.77 65.65 -77.32
C ILE A 294 -47.74 64.81 -76.49
N ILE A 295 -49.02 64.73 -76.88
CA ILE A 295 -50.05 63.96 -76.17
C ILE A 295 -49.76 62.45 -76.25
N ASN A 296 -49.36 61.93 -77.43
CA ASN A 296 -49.05 60.50 -77.59
C ASN A 296 -47.78 60.07 -76.84
N ASN A 297 -46.73 60.90 -76.82
CA ASN A 297 -45.51 60.60 -76.07
C ASN A 297 -45.76 60.61 -74.55
N ILE A 298 -46.63 61.50 -74.06
CA ILE A 298 -47.06 61.52 -72.65
C ILE A 298 -47.85 60.25 -72.31
N SER A 299 -48.77 59.80 -73.18
CA SER A 299 -49.55 58.58 -72.96
C SER A 299 -48.69 57.29 -72.99
N TYR A 300 -47.67 57.23 -73.85
CA TYR A 300 -46.74 56.10 -73.94
C TYR A 300 -45.83 56.01 -72.70
N LEU A 301 -45.36 57.15 -72.19
CA LEU A 301 -44.58 57.23 -70.94
C LEU A 301 -45.43 56.85 -69.72
N THR A 302 -46.73 57.14 -69.69
CA THR A 302 -47.64 56.72 -68.61
C THR A 302 -47.98 55.23 -68.60
N GLU A 303 -47.61 54.45 -69.63
CA GLU A 303 -47.83 52.99 -69.62
C GLU A 303 -46.53 52.19 -69.45
N ASN A 304 -45.39 52.71 -69.90
CA ASN A 304 -44.15 51.92 -70.04
C ASN A 304 -43.01 52.33 -69.09
N ALA A 305 -43.23 53.31 -68.20
CA ALA A 305 -42.26 53.75 -67.20
C ALA A 305 -42.56 53.19 -65.81
N LEU A 306 -41.52 52.98 -64.99
CA LEU A 306 -41.68 52.77 -63.55
C LEU A 306 -42.28 54.03 -62.93
N GLN A 307 -43.50 53.91 -62.42
CA GLN A 307 -44.25 55.04 -61.88
C GLN A 307 -44.45 54.90 -60.39
N TRP A 308 -44.48 56.05 -59.71
CA TRP A 308 -44.84 56.10 -58.32
C TRP A 308 -46.33 55.77 -58.15
N ASN A 309 -46.63 54.68 -57.45
CA ASN A 309 -47.98 54.31 -57.09
C ASN A 309 -48.26 54.80 -55.67
N SER A 310 -49.08 55.86 -55.54
CA SER A 310 -49.39 56.50 -54.26
C SER A 310 -50.17 55.60 -53.29
N SER A 311 -50.92 54.61 -53.79
CA SER A 311 -51.61 53.63 -52.96
C SER A 311 -50.65 52.58 -52.36
N LEU A 312 -49.53 52.29 -53.04
CA LEU A 312 -48.48 51.39 -52.56
C LEU A 312 -47.33 52.13 -51.84
N ASN A 313 -47.28 53.46 -51.96
CA ASN A 313 -46.19 54.32 -51.50
C ASN A 313 -44.81 53.81 -51.98
N ALA A 314 -44.76 53.34 -53.23
CA ALA A 314 -43.57 52.75 -53.87
C ALA A 314 -43.62 52.94 -55.39
N TYR A 315 -42.48 52.81 -56.06
CA TYR A 315 -42.45 52.67 -57.53
C TYR A 315 -42.97 51.28 -57.93
N ASP A 316 -43.99 51.25 -58.77
CA ASP A 316 -44.70 50.05 -59.20
C ASP A 316 -44.14 49.55 -60.53
N ALA A 317 -43.71 48.27 -60.54
CA ALA A 317 -43.18 47.59 -61.72
C ALA A 317 -44.22 46.71 -62.43
N SER A 318 -45.51 46.91 -62.15
CA SER A 318 -46.58 46.22 -62.85
C SER A 318 -46.85 46.83 -64.22
N HIS A 319 -47.11 45.95 -65.19
CA HIS A 319 -47.60 46.31 -66.52
C HIS A 319 -48.80 45.43 -66.81
N ASN A 320 -49.95 46.03 -67.18
CA ASN A 320 -51.24 45.34 -67.33
C ASN A 320 -51.65 44.51 -66.11
N ASN A 321 -51.56 45.09 -64.90
CA ASN A 321 -51.89 44.45 -63.62
C ASN A 321 -51.10 43.15 -63.31
N ALA A 322 -49.95 42.95 -63.96
CA ALA A 322 -49.05 41.83 -63.70
C ALA A 322 -47.64 42.35 -63.33
N PRO A 323 -47.00 41.85 -62.25
CA PRO A 323 -45.62 42.19 -61.92
C PRO A 323 -44.66 41.81 -63.04
N GLN A 324 -43.76 42.71 -63.42
CA GLN A 324 -42.75 42.47 -64.45
C GLN A 324 -41.33 42.35 -63.87
N ARG A 325 -40.44 41.71 -64.64
CA ARG A 325 -39.01 41.64 -64.32
C ARG A 325 -38.34 42.97 -64.64
N ILE A 326 -37.61 43.54 -63.69
CA ILE A 326 -36.66 44.64 -63.94
C ILE A 326 -35.33 44.00 -64.36
N SER A 327 -34.90 44.23 -65.60
CA SER A 327 -33.62 43.73 -66.14
C SER A 327 -32.54 44.81 -66.11
N ASN A 328 -31.26 44.43 -66.19
CA ASN A 328 -30.10 45.33 -66.07
C ASN A 328 -29.94 46.05 -64.72
N VAL A 329 -30.41 45.45 -63.63
CA VAL A 329 -30.12 45.93 -62.27
C VAL A 329 -28.67 45.59 -61.90
N ALA A 330 -27.83 46.62 -61.78
CA ALA A 330 -26.46 46.47 -61.26
C ALA A 330 -26.47 45.89 -59.84
N ALA A 331 -25.36 45.29 -59.38
CA ALA A 331 -25.29 44.80 -58.01
C ALA A 331 -25.40 45.98 -57.03
N GLY A 332 -26.40 45.96 -56.15
CA GLY A 332 -26.59 46.99 -55.13
C GLY A 332 -25.52 46.92 -54.03
N SER A 333 -25.30 48.00 -53.29
CA SER A 333 -24.37 47.97 -52.15
C SER A 333 -24.86 47.02 -51.05
N MET A 334 -23.94 46.25 -50.44
CA MET A 334 -24.22 45.36 -49.29
C MET A 334 -23.94 46.03 -47.93
N ALA A 335 -23.76 47.35 -47.90
CA ALA A 335 -23.61 48.09 -46.65
C ALA A 335 -24.90 48.04 -45.80
N ALA A 336 -24.77 48.09 -44.47
CA ALA A 336 -25.85 47.87 -43.50
C ALA A 336 -27.05 48.84 -43.60
N ASN A 337 -26.95 49.91 -44.37
CA ASN A 337 -27.98 50.93 -44.59
C ASN A 337 -28.25 51.19 -46.09
N SER A 338 -27.78 50.30 -46.98
CA SER A 338 -28.05 50.40 -48.41
C SER A 338 -29.54 50.29 -48.70
N THR A 339 -30.05 51.19 -49.53
CA THR A 339 -31.43 51.13 -50.08
C THR A 339 -31.43 50.68 -51.54
N ASP A 340 -30.29 50.21 -52.06
CA ASP A 340 -30.15 49.75 -53.44
C ASP A 340 -30.94 48.45 -53.65
N ALA A 341 -31.49 48.27 -54.85
CA ALA A 341 -32.07 47.00 -55.24
C ALA A 341 -30.97 45.93 -55.38
N VAL A 342 -31.10 44.81 -54.67
CA VAL A 342 -30.20 43.66 -54.82
C VAL A 342 -30.59 42.80 -56.03
N ASN A 343 -29.62 42.30 -56.78
CA ASN A 343 -29.89 41.48 -57.95
C ASN A 343 -29.79 39.97 -57.65
N GLY A 344 -30.20 39.13 -58.61
CA GLY A 344 -30.24 37.68 -58.44
C GLY A 344 -28.87 37.04 -58.15
N ASN A 345 -27.76 37.63 -58.61
CA ASN A 345 -26.42 37.13 -58.32
C ASN A 345 -26.06 37.31 -56.83
N GLN A 346 -26.43 38.45 -56.23
CA GLN A 346 -26.20 38.71 -54.80
C GLN A 346 -27.02 37.77 -53.90
N LEU A 347 -28.27 37.47 -54.29
CA LEU A 347 -29.10 36.50 -53.56
C LEU A 347 -28.60 35.06 -53.72
N TRP A 348 -28.01 34.71 -54.87
CA TRP A 348 -27.43 33.39 -55.10
C TRP A 348 -26.19 33.12 -54.22
N VAL A 349 -25.35 34.14 -53.99
CA VAL A 349 -24.21 34.03 -53.05
C VAL A 349 -24.69 33.69 -51.63
N VAL A 350 -25.71 34.40 -51.14
CA VAL A 350 -26.32 34.11 -49.83
C VAL A 350 -26.88 32.70 -49.75
N LYS A 351 -27.56 32.23 -50.81
CA LYS A 351 -28.06 30.85 -50.89
C LYS A 351 -26.92 29.83 -50.82
N ASN A 352 -25.83 30.05 -51.54
CA ASN A 352 -24.68 29.15 -51.56
C ASN A 352 -23.98 29.10 -50.18
N ASP A 353 -23.86 30.25 -49.50
CA ASP A 353 -23.33 30.31 -48.13
C ASP A 353 -24.23 29.60 -47.11
N LEU A 354 -25.55 29.67 -47.29
CA LEU A 354 -26.53 28.96 -46.47
C LEU A 354 -26.51 27.44 -46.71
N ASP A 355 -26.33 27.01 -47.96
CA ASP A 355 -26.16 25.60 -48.32
C ASP A 355 -24.85 25.05 -47.70
N ASN A 356 -23.76 25.83 -47.74
CA ASN A 356 -22.50 25.49 -47.06
C ASN A 356 -22.62 25.43 -45.53
N LEU A 357 -23.37 26.34 -44.91
CA LEU A 357 -23.68 26.30 -43.48
C LEU A 357 -24.50 25.04 -43.12
N THR A 358 -25.44 24.65 -43.96
CA THR A 358 -26.25 23.43 -43.79
C THR A 358 -25.38 22.19 -43.84
N THR A 359 -24.42 22.11 -44.78
CA THR A 359 -23.42 21.03 -44.82
C THR A 359 -22.53 21.02 -43.58
N ARG A 360 -22.07 22.19 -43.11
CA ARG A 360 -21.26 22.30 -41.88
C ARG A 360 -22.03 21.87 -40.63
N VAL A 361 -23.28 22.29 -40.48
CA VAL A 361 -24.14 21.91 -39.35
C VAL A 361 -24.46 20.42 -39.37
N ASN A 362 -24.72 19.83 -40.55
CA ASN A 362 -24.93 18.38 -40.68
C ASN A 362 -23.63 17.55 -40.50
N SER A 363 -22.46 18.17 -40.63
CA SER A 363 -21.15 17.55 -40.37
C SER A 363 -20.63 17.73 -38.93
N LEU A 364 -21.36 18.48 -38.09
CA LEU A 364 -21.09 18.48 -36.66
C LEU A 364 -21.35 17.05 -36.14
N PRO A 365 -20.41 16.44 -35.41
CA PRO A 365 -20.67 15.15 -34.80
C PRO A 365 -21.91 15.28 -33.91
N THR A 366 -22.94 14.45 -34.12
CA THR A 366 -24.01 14.26 -33.14
C THR A 366 -23.41 13.52 -31.96
N GLY A 367 -22.61 14.23 -31.17
CA GLY A 367 -21.83 13.71 -30.06
C GLY A 367 -22.71 13.41 -28.87
N ASN A 368 -23.57 12.41 -28.99
CA ASN A 368 -23.93 11.64 -27.81
C ASN A 368 -22.72 10.76 -27.51
N ILE A 369 -22.10 10.93 -26.35
CA ILE A 369 -21.14 9.96 -25.82
C ILE A 369 -21.86 8.61 -25.88
N SER A 370 -21.34 7.64 -26.64
CA SER A 370 -22.02 6.34 -26.74
C SER A 370 -22.16 5.74 -25.35
N GLN A 371 -23.25 5.01 -25.11
CA GLN A 371 -23.42 4.30 -23.84
C GLN A 371 -22.22 3.40 -23.54
N ASP A 372 -21.58 2.84 -24.58
CA ASP A 372 -20.36 2.05 -24.46
C ASP A 372 -19.14 2.86 -24.03
N ALA A 373 -18.99 4.11 -24.48
CA ALA A 373 -17.94 5.00 -24.02
C ALA A 373 -18.18 5.46 -22.58
N LEU A 374 -19.43 5.73 -22.19
CA LEU A 374 -19.81 5.99 -20.80
C LEU A 374 -19.58 4.76 -19.92
N ASN A 375 -19.92 3.56 -20.40
CA ASN A 375 -19.70 2.29 -19.71
C ASN A 375 -18.21 1.99 -19.58
N SER A 376 -17.41 2.22 -20.62
CA SER A 376 -15.96 2.00 -20.60
C SER A 376 -15.27 2.97 -19.64
N LEU A 377 -15.67 4.24 -19.64
CA LEU A 377 -15.19 5.23 -18.68
C LEU A 377 -15.62 4.85 -17.25
N SER A 378 -16.87 4.42 -17.06
CA SER A 378 -17.40 3.93 -15.78
C SER A 378 -16.65 2.70 -15.28
N THR A 379 -16.34 1.73 -16.15
CA THR A 379 -15.54 0.55 -15.83
C THR A 379 -14.11 0.96 -15.49
N ALA A 380 -13.45 1.80 -16.29
CA ALA A 380 -12.09 2.26 -16.02
C ALA A 380 -11.99 3.01 -14.69
N ILE A 381 -12.96 3.88 -14.40
CA ILE A 381 -13.07 4.59 -13.12
C ILE A 381 -13.33 3.59 -11.98
N SER A 382 -14.24 2.64 -12.16
CA SER A 382 -14.56 1.61 -11.15
C SER A 382 -13.36 0.70 -10.84
N THR A 383 -12.62 0.29 -11.87
CA THR A 383 -11.37 -0.48 -11.73
C THR A 383 -10.31 0.33 -11.02
N SER A 384 -10.16 1.61 -11.38
CA SER A 384 -9.22 2.53 -10.72
C SER A 384 -9.58 2.73 -9.24
N ILE A 385 -10.85 3.02 -8.93
CA ILE A 385 -11.36 3.15 -7.56
C ILE A 385 -11.17 1.84 -6.77
N SER A 386 -11.42 0.69 -7.39
CA SER A 386 -11.20 -0.63 -6.76
C SER A 386 -9.73 -0.90 -6.48
N SER A 387 -8.83 -0.51 -7.41
CA SER A 387 -7.39 -0.67 -7.22
C SER A 387 -6.86 0.21 -6.09
N VAL A 388 -7.33 1.46 -6.00
CA VAL A 388 -6.98 2.39 -4.92
C VAL A 388 -7.56 1.90 -3.59
N ALA A 389 -8.82 1.45 -3.57
CA ALA A 389 -9.44 0.87 -2.38
C ALA A 389 -8.65 -0.35 -1.87
N SER A 390 -8.30 -1.28 -2.76
CA SER A 390 -7.51 -2.46 -2.39
C SER A 390 -6.12 -2.09 -1.86
N ALA A 391 -5.44 -1.12 -2.48
CA ALA A 391 -4.14 -0.63 -2.01
C ALA A 391 -4.21 0.01 -0.62
N LEU A 392 -5.35 0.61 -0.27
CA LEU A 392 -5.61 1.19 1.05
C LEU A 392 -6.10 0.14 2.07
N GLY A 393 -6.36 -1.11 1.66
CA GLY A 393 -6.87 -2.17 2.54
C GLY A 393 -8.37 -2.08 2.80
N THR A 394 -9.13 -1.53 1.86
CA THR A 394 -10.58 -1.31 1.94
C THR A 394 -11.28 -1.73 0.65
N SER A 395 -12.61 -1.62 0.63
CA SER A 395 -13.45 -1.89 -0.54
C SER A 395 -14.23 -0.62 -0.94
N PRO A 396 -14.58 -0.47 -2.23
CA PRO A 396 -15.52 0.56 -2.66
C PRO A 396 -16.86 0.41 -1.92
N ASN A 397 -17.43 1.51 -1.46
CA ASN A 397 -18.72 1.53 -0.78
C ASN A 397 -19.88 1.53 -1.79
N SER A 398 -21.09 1.28 -1.31
CA SER A 398 -22.31 1.22 -2.14
C SER A 398 -22.67 2.55 -2.81
N ALA A 399 -22.07 3.67 -2.39
CA ALA A 399 -22.24 4.99 -2.99
C ALA A 399 -21.16 5.32 -4.04
N GLY A 400 -20.29 4.38 -4.39
CA GLY A 400 -19.22 4.56 -5.38
C GLY A 400 -17.96 5.27 -4.88
N GLY A 401 -17.86 5.54 -3.58
CA GLY A 401 -16.66 6.09 -2.94
C GLY A 401 -15.76 5.00 -2.33
N ILE A 402 -14.60 5.39 -1.81
CA ILE A 402 -13.70 4.49 -1.08
C ILE A 402 -14.09 4.53 0.40
N GLY A 403 -14.50 3.39 0.97
CA GLY A 403 -14.76 3.29 2.42
C GLY A 403 -13.46 3.45 3.23
N ALA A 404 -13.52 3.98 4.44
CA ALA A 404 -12.32 4.08 5.26
C ALA A 404 -11.73 2.69 5.57
N PRO A 405 -10.40 2.50 5.50
CA PRO A 405 -9.78 1.21 5.82
C PRO A 405 -9.97 0.82 7.28
N ASN A 406 -9.87 -0.48 7.59
CA ASN A 406 -9.93 -0.97 8.96
C ASN A 406 -8.57 -1.50 9.40
N TYR A 407 -7.88 -0.74 10.25
CA TYR A 407 -6.68 -1.20 10.94
C TYR A 407 -7.05 -1.62 12.36
N ILE A 408 -7.12 -2.93 12.59
CA ILE A 408 -7.48 -3.47 13.89
C ILE A 408 -6.20 -3.73 14.70
N THR A 409 -6.13 -3.12 15.88
CA THR A 409 -5.07 -3.37 16.88
C THR A 409 -5.74 -3.78 18.18
N SER A 410 -5.15 -4.67 18.97
CA SER A 410 -5.73 -5.01 20.28
C SER A 410 -5.12 -4.16 21.40
N THR A 411 -5.93 -3.68 22.34
CA THR A 411 -5.44 -3.06 23.58
C THR A 411 -4.63 -4.06 24.40
N PRO A 412 -3.83 -3.61 25.38
CA PRO A 412 -3.16 -4.53 26.31
C PRO A 412 -4.14 -5.40 27.12
N ALA A 413 -5.40 -4.99 27.25
CA ALA A 413 -6.46 -5.75 27.91
C ALA A 413 -7.17 -6.77 26.98
N GLY A 414 -6.80 -6.82 25.69
CA GLY A 414 -7.33 -7.77 24.72
C GLY A 414 -8.56 -7.33 23.93
N SER A 415 -9.03 -6.09 24.09
CA SER A 415 -10.12 -5.53 23.28
C SER A 415 -9.60 -4.99 21.95
N ASP A 416 -10.37 -5.12 20.87
CA ASP A 416 -9.99 -4.54 19.59
C ASP A 416 -10.26 -3.03 19.54
N VAL A 417 -9.30 -2.30 18.99
CA VAL A 417 -9.36 -0.88 18.63
C VAL A 417 -9.23 -0.80 17.12
N VAL A 418 -10.27 -0.28 16.49
CA VAL A 418 -10.31 -0.09 15.05
C VAL A 418 -9.90 1.34 14.74
N ALA A 419 -8.85 1.50 13.93
CA ALA A 419 -8.47 2.78 13.35
C ALA A 419 -8.88 2.83 11.88
N HIS A 420 -9.39 3.99 11.46
CA HIS A 420 -9.88 4.22 10.11
C HIS A 420 -8.90 4.98 9.21
N ASN A 421 -7.70 5.26 9.72
CA ASN A 421 -6.61 5.90 8.99
C ASN A 421 -5.26 5.45 9.57
N VAL A 422 -4.20 5.69 8.81
CA VAL A 422 -2.83 5.28 9.16
C VAL A 422 -2.32 6.00 10.42
N ALA A 423 -2.67 7.28 10.61
CA ALA A 423 -2.21 8.05 11.77
C ALA A 423 -2.74 7.46 13.09
N ASP A 424 -4.04 7.17 13.15
CA ASP A 424 -4.68 6.52 14.30
C ASP A 424 -4.17 5.09 14.49
N ALA A 425 -3.90 4.36 13.40
CA ALA A 425 -3.33 3.02 13.48
C ALA A 425 -1.92 3.03 14.10
N LEU A 426 -1.06 3.97 13.68
CA LEU A 426 0.26 4.16 14.28
C LEU A 426 0.14 4.63 15.73
N GLN A 427 -0.79 5.54 16.04
CA GLN A 427 -1.05 5.98 17.41
C GLN A 427 -1.48 4.82 18.30
N ASN A 428 -2.34 3.93 17.78
CA ASN A 428 -2.74 2.72 18.49
C ASN A 428 -1.56 1.78 18.73
N ILE A 429 -0.66 1.59 17.76
CA ILE A 429 0.57 0.79 17.97
C ILE A 429 1.49 1.44 19.01
N GLN A 430 1.62 2.78 19.01
CA GLN A 430 2.42 3.49 20.02
C GLN A 430 1.83 3.35 21.43
N ASN A 431 0.50 3.46 21.56
CA ASN A 431 -0.17 3.41 22.85
C ASN A 431 -0.34 1.99 23.39
N ASN A 432 -0.57 1.01 22.50
CA ASN A 432 -1.00 -0.33 22.88
C ASN A 432 0.03 -1.42 22.54
N GLY A 433 1.00 -1.14 21.67
CA GLY A 433 1.98 -2.11 21.17
C GLY A 433 1.45 -3.10 20.13
N THR A 434 2.33 -3.97 19.63
CA THR A 434 2.00 -5.01 18.63
C THR A 434 1.40 -6.25 19.29
N LYS A 435 0.99 -7.27 18.52
CA LYS A 435 0.37 -8.49 19.06
C LYS A 435 1.16 -9.16 20.19
N TYR A 436 2.49 -9.22 20.06
CA TYR A 436 3.36 -9.92 21.02
C TYR A 436 4.20 -8.99 21.90
N ALA A 437 4.21 -7.68 21.62
CA ALA A 437 4.90 -6.68 22.43
C ALA A 437 3.88 -5.62 22.87
N LYS A 438 3.24 -5.86 24.02
CA LYS A 438 2.25 -4.97 24.64
C LYS A 438 2.86 -4.24 25.82
N ILE A 439 2.72 -2.91 25.87
CA ILE A 439 3.12 -2.10 27.02
C ILE A 439 1.88 -1.32 27.45
N ASN A 440 1.35 -1.63 28.63
CA ASN A 440 0.23 -0.89 29.21
C ASN A 440 0.77 0.18 30.17
N SER A 441 1.05 1.38 29.66
CA SER A 441 1.52 2.49 30.49
C SER A 441 1.12 3.84 29.91
N ALA A 442 0.77 4.78 30.79
CA ALA A 442 0.53 6.18 30.46
C ALA A 442 1.76 7.07 30.69
N LYS A 443 2.91 6.48 31.07
CA LYS A 443 4.16 7.21 31.27
C LYS A 443 4.81 7.56 29.92
N ALA A 444 5.87 8.36 29.99
CA ALA A 444 6.70 8.69 28.83
C ALA A 444 7.20 7.42 28.10
N ALA A 445 7.53 7.55 26.81
CA ALA A 445 8.11 6.48 26.02
C ALA A 445 9.43 5.98 26.62
N SER A 446 9.76 4.71 26.35
CA SER A 446 11.08 4.17 26.69
C SER A 446 12.18 4.83 25.86
N ILE A 447 13.39 4.88 26.42
CA ILE A 447 14.55 5.51 25.79
C ILE A 447 15.71 4.50 25.77
N ALA A 448 15.98 3.94 24.59
CA ALA A 448 17.19 3.17 24.30
C ALA A 448 18.25 4.13 23.72
N ARG A 449 19.05 4.74 24.60
CA ARG A 449 20.00 5.80 24.24
C ARG A 449 21.43 5.29 24.02
N GLY A 450 21.84 4.25 24.74
CA GLY A 450 23.17 3.66 24.53
C GLY A 450 23.22 2.88 23.21
N ASP A 451 24.42 2.78 22.63
CA ASP A 451 24.62 1.92 21.44
C ASP A 451 24.22 0.48 21.78
N ASP A 452 23.52 -0.20 20.87
CA ASP A 452 23.01 -1.57 21.06
C ASP A 452 22.13 -1.79 22.31
N SER A 453 21.48 -0.73 22.80
CA SER A 453 20.64 -0.81 24.01
C SER A 453 19.19 -1.24 23.75
N ILE A 454 18.54 -1.80 24.77
CA ILE A 454 17.14 -2.25 24.76
C ILE A 454 16.39 -1.54 25.88
N ALA A 455 15.32 -0.81 25.57
CA ALA A 455 14.46 -0.17 26.56
C ALA A 455 12.97 -0.51 26.31
N ILE A 456 12.35 -1.21 27.26
CA ILE A 456 10.96 -1.70 27.16
C ILE A 456 10.19 -1.36 28.43
N GLY A 457 9.09 -0.61 28.31
CA GLY A 457 8.23 -0.20 29.43
C GLY A 457 8.14 1.31 29.59
N GLY A 458 7.10 1.79 30.28
CA GLY A 458 6.89 3.23 30.49
C GLY A 458 8.07 3.87 31.24
N ALA A 459 8.65 4.93 30.67
CA ALA A 459 9.82 5.64 31.18
C ALA A 459 11.07 4.77 31.43
N ALA A 460 11.14 3.56 30.85
CA ALA A 460 12.35 2.73 30.89
C ALA A 460 13.50 3.43 30.16
N MET A 461 14.70 3.41 30.72
CA MET A 461 15.86 4.11 30.15
C MET A 461 17.11 3.23 30.18
N ALA A 462 17.59 2.85 29.01
CA ALA A 462 18.85 2.16 28.81
C ALA A 462 19.85 3.14 28.16
N SER A 463 20.67 3.80 28.97
CA SER A 463 21.60 4.84 28.50
C SER A 463 23.05 4.37 28.38
N GLY A 464 23.41 3.22 28.97
CA GLY A 464 24.72 2.62 28.77
C GLY A 464 24.80 1.80 27.48
N THR A 465 26.02 1.64 26.93
CA THR A 465 26.27 0.77 25.77
C THR A 465 25.90 -0.69 26.08
N ALA A 466 25.21 -1.36 25.17
CA ALA A 466 24.66 -2.70 25.30
C ALA A 466 23.79 -2.91 26.56
N ALA A 467 23.18 -1.84 27.07
CA ALA A 467 22.36 -1.90 28.27
C ALA A 467 20.92 -2.37 27.98
N ILE A 468 20.32 -3.06 28.94
CA ILE A 468 18.95 -3.59 28.86
C ILE A 468 18.14 -3.06 30.03
N ALA A 469 17.09 -2.29 29.75
CA ALA A 469 16.13 -1.79 30.73
C ALA A 469 14.71 -2.29 30.38
N ILE A 470 14.18 -3.22 31.17
CA ILE A 470 12.86 -3.82 30.94
C ILE A 470 12.02 -3.65 32.21
N GLY A 471 10.92 -2.92 32.10
CA GLY A 471 10.03 -2.59 33.21
C GLY A 471 9.77 -1.09 33.31
N ASN A 472 8.65 -0.73 33.93
CA ASN A 472 8.30 0.67 34.16
C ASN A 472 9.38 1.38 35.00
N ASP A 473 9.88 2.53 34.58
CA ASP A 473 10.99 3.27 35.21
C ASP A 473 12.30 2.46 35.41
N ALA A 474 12.49 1.33 34.72
CA ALA A 474 13.75 0.59 34.78
C ALA A 474 14.90 1.44 34.22
N ARG A 475 16.06 1.47 34.90
CA ARG A 475 17.19 2.32 34.52
C ARG A 475 18.50 1.53 34.46
N ALA A 476 19.00 1.32 33.25
CA ALA A 476 20.28 0.69 32.99
C ALA A 476 21.25 1.76 32.43
N SER A 477 21.93 2.46 33.33
CA SER A 477 22.72 3.67 32.96
C SER A 477 24.16 3.39 32.57
N GLU A 478 24.66 2.19 32.86
CA GLU A 478 26.06 1.79 32.71
C GLU A 478 26.26 0.77 31.57
N THR A 479 27.50 0.61 31.09
CA THR A 479 27.83 -0.37 30.04
C THR A 479 27.49 -1.80 30.48
N ASN A 480 26.91 -2.59 29.56
CA ASN A 480 26.47 -3.98 29.79
C ASN A 480 25.50 -4.14 31.00
N ALA A 481 24.80 -3.07 31.39
CA ALA A 481 23.88 -3.10 32.52
C ALA A 481 22.56 -3.80 32.17
N VAL A 482 22.02 -4.61 33.08
CA VAL A 482 20.69 -5.23 32.92
C VAL A 482 19.78 -4.86 34.09
N ALA A 483 18.79 -4.00 33.85
CA ALA A 483 17.73 -3.66 34.79
C ALA A 483 16.42 -4.33 34.37
N LEU A 484 15.97 -5.33 35.12
CA LEU A 484 14.75 -6.09 34.85
C LEU A 484 13.77 -5.98 36.02
N GLY A 485 12.75 -5.13 35.88
CA GLY A 485 11.70 -4.91 36.87
C GLY A 485 11.30 -3.45 36.99
N ASN A 486 10.11 -3.19 37.55
CA ASN A 486 9.65 -1.83 37.81
C ASN A 486 10.63 -1.10 38.74
N ASN A 487 11.17 0.04 38.30
CA ASN A 487 12.12 0.86 39.05
C ASN A 487 13.43 0.13 39.43
N ALA A 488 13.80 -0.94 38.70
CA ALA A 488 15.10 -1.59 38.84
C ALA A 488 16.21 -0.66 38.32
N GLN A 489 17.34 -0.57 39.02
CA GLN A 489 18.42 0.38 38.67
C GLN A 489 19.80 -0.29 38.71
N VAL A 490 20.59 -0.06 37.67
CA VAL A 490 22.01 -0.47 37.65
C VAL A 490 22.88 0.77 37.71
N LYS A 491 23.80 0.78 38.70
CA LYS A 491 24.72 1.88 39.00
C LYS A 491 26.19 1.51 38.80
N GLN A 492 26.47 0.29 38.34
CA GLN A 492 27.83 -0.18 38.04
C GLN A 492 27.84 -0.93 36.72
N ALA A 493 28.90 -0.76 35.93
CA ALA A 493 29.10 -1.49 34.67
C ALA A 493 29.07 -3.01 34.89
N GLY A 494 28.43 -3.73 33.95
CA GLY A 494 28.22 -5.18 34.03
C GLY A 494 27.25 -5.65 35.13
N GLY A 495 26.63 -4.73 35.87
CA GLY A 495 25.70 -5.06 36.95
C GLY A 495 24.33 -5.51 36.45
N VAL A 496 23.67 -6.38 37.23
CA VAL A 496 22.31 -6.87 36.93
C VAL A 496 21.39 -6.58 38.11
N ALA A 497 20.37 -5.76 37.92
CA ALA A 497 19.31 -5.51 38.89
C ALA A 497 18.07 -6.31 38.51
N LEU A 498 17.72 -7.33 39.29
CA LEU A 498 16.63 -8.26 39.01
C LEU A 498 15.49 -8.11 40.04
N GLY A 499 14.30 -7.79 39.56
CA GLY A 499 13.10 -7.56 40.35
C GLY A 499 12.80 -6.08 40.60
N ALA A 500 11.55 -5.79 40.99
CA ALA A 500 11.08 -4.42 41.19
C ALA A 500 11.87 -3.71 42.32
N GLY A 501 12.36 -2.50 42.04
CA GLY A 501 13.13 -1.70 42.98
C GLY A 501 14.51 -2.26 43.34
N SER A 502 15.00 -3.30 42.66
CA SER A 502 16.36 -3.80 42.89
C SER A 502 17.39 -2.80 42.40
N VAL A 503 18.52 -2.68 43.12
CA VAL A 503 19.62 -1.78 42.78
C VAL A 503 20.93 -2.55 42.74
N ALA A 504 21.57 -2.60 41.57
CA ALA A 504 22.90 -3.17 41.39
C ALA A 504 23.95 -2.06 41.51
N ASN A 505 24.57 -1.95 42.68
CA ASN A 505 25.53 -0.89 43.03
C ASN A 505 26.93 -1.42 43.39
N THR A 506 27.18 -2.73 43.26
CA THR A 506 28.46 -3.37 43.59
C THR A 506 29.27 -3.59 42.30
N ALA A 507 30.42 -2.94 42.20
CA ALA A 507 31.28 -2.99 41.02
C ALA A 507 32.05 -4.31 40.89
N ALA A 508 32.58 -4.56 39.69
CA ALA A 508 33.54 -5.63 39.44
C ALA A 508 34.77 -5.55 40.35
N GLY A 509 35.41 -6.69 40.59
CA GLY A 509 36.66 -6.77 41.34
C GLY A 509 36.53 -6.51 42.85
N LYS A 510 35.33 -6.59 43.42
CA LYS A 510 35.16 -6.64 44.89
C LYS A 510 35.54 -8.01 45.41
N GLU A 511 36.39 -8.03 46.45
CA GLU A 511 36.85 -9.27 47.07
C GLU A 511 35.72 -9.86 47.94
N GLY A 512 35.58 -11.19 47.88
CA GLY A 512 34.65 -11.91 48.74
C GLY A 512 35.09 -11.87 50.21
N TYR A 513 34.21 -12.28 51.12
CA TYR A 513 34.55 -12.39 52.54
C TYR A 513 35.63 -13.46 52.76
N ILE A 514 36.77 -13.06 53.34
CA ILE A 514 37.83 -13.96 53.77
C ILE A 514 37.81 -14.02 55.31
N PRO A 515 37.54 -15.17 55.92
CA PRO A 515 37.58 -15.32 57.37
C PRO A 515 38.95 -14.95 57.96
N VAL A 516 38.97 -14.29 59.13
CA VAL A 516 40.21 -13.85 59.80
C VAL A 516 41.17 -15.01 60.11
N MET A 517 40.62 -16.21 60.29
CA MET A 517 41.39 -17.44 60.57
C MET A 517 41.69 -18.28 59.32
N ALA A 518 41.37 -17.81 58.12
CA ALA A 518 41.62 -18.56 56.90
C ALA A 518 43.13 -18.77 56.69
N THR A 519 43.53 -19.98 56.32
CA THR A 519 44.91 -20.23 55.90
C THR A 519 45.20 -19.48 54.61
N GLN A 520 46.49 -19.27 54.30
CA GLN A 520 46.87 -18.61 53.03
C GLN A 520 46.27 -19.33 51.81
N GLN A 521 46.27 -20.67 51.83
CA GLN A 521 45.71 -21.50 50.76
C GLN A 521 44.20 -21.30 50.60
N GLN A 522 43.45 -21.19 51.71
CA GLN A 522 42.01 -20.93 51.68
C GLN A 522 41.71 -19.50 51.18
N ALA A 523 42.47 -18.52 51.65
CA ALA A 523 42.35 -17.15 51.17
C ALA A 523 42.64 -17.06 49.67
N ASP A 524 43.66 -17.76 49.18
CA ASP A 524 43.98 -17.82 47.75
C ASP A 524 42.88 -18.50 46.93
N ALA A 525 42.26 -19.58 47.46
CA ALA A 525 41.12 -20.22 46.81
C ALA A 525 39.90 -19.28 46.71
N ILE A 526 39.58 -18.53 47.76
CA ILE A 526 38.51 -17.52 47.75
C ILE A 526 38.84 -16.39 46.76
N ARG A 527 40.10 -15.94 46.69
CA ARG A 527 40.50 -14.90 45.73
C ARG A 527 40.39 -15.35 44.28
N LYS A 528 40.54 -16.65 44.00
CA LYS A 528 40.35 -17.19 42.64
C LYS A 528 38.91 -17.05 42.14
N THR A 529 37.93 -16.94 43.04
CA THR A 529 36.50 -16.75 42.68
C THR A 529 36.05 -15.29 42.78
N LYS A 530 36.99 -14.34 42.85
CA LYS A 530 36.72 -12.90 42.85
C LYS A 530 35.92 -12.48 41.61
N SER A 531 34.86 -11.68 41.82
CA SER A 531 33.99 -11.23 40.73
C SER A 531 34.77 -10.44 39.67
N THR A 532 34.62 -10.82 38.40
CA THR A 532 35.19 -10.10 37.26
C THR A 532 34.22 -9.07 36.67
N GLU A 533 32.94 -9.15 37.02
CA GLU A 533 31.86 -8.29 36.52
C GLU A 533 31.09 -7.64 37.68
N GLY A 534 30.22 -6.67 37.36
CA GLY A 534 29.28 -6.08 38.31
C GLY A 534 28.34 -7.13 38.94
N ALA A 535 27.91 -6.90 40.18
CA ALA A 535 27.11 -7.89 40.90
C ALA A 535 25.70 -8.03 40.33
N VAL A 536 25.15 -9.24 40.45
CA VAL A 536 23.71 -9.50 40.32
C VAL A 536 23.04 -9.16 41.65
N SER A 537 22.22 -8.12 41.67
CA SER A 537 21.42 -7.70 42.82
C SER A 537 19.96 -8.08 42.65
N VAL A 538 19.44 -8.83 43.63
CA VAL A 538 18.03 -9.20 43.73
C VAL A 538 17.25 -8.31 44.72
N GLY A 539 17.80 -7.16 45.10
CA GLY A 539 17.21 -6.26 46.09
C GLY A 539 17.90 -4.89 46.13
N ASP A 540 17.64 -4.13 47.18
CA ASP A 540 18.29 -2.86 47.48
C ASP A 540 18.67 -2.84 48.96
N ALA A 541 19.88 -3.32 49.25
CA ALA A 541 20.38 -3.45 50.61
C ALA A 541 20.44 -2.09 51.35
N SER A 542 20.69 -0.99 50.62
CA SER A 542 20.72 0.36 51.21
C SER A 542 19.36 0.81 51.71
N ASN A 543 18.28 0.27 51.15
CA ASN A 543 16.90 0.55 51.57
C ASN A 543 16.23 -0.65 52.26
N GLY A 544 17.02 -1.65 52.69
CA GLY A 544 16.51 -2.81 53.42
C GLY A 544 15.67 -3.78 52.60
N VAL A 545 15.72 -3.72 51.27
CA VAL A 545 14.99 -4.61 50.38
C VAL A 545 15.84 -5.84 50.07
N TYR A 546 15.42 -7.01 50.55
CA TYR A 546 16.07 -8.30 50.32
C TYR A 546 15.07 -9.32 49.76
N ARG A 547 15.57 -10.31 49.03
CA ARG A 547 14.76 -11.41 48.49
C ARG A 547 15.40 -12.75 48.79
N GLN A 548 14.56 -13.77 48.99
CA GLN A 548 15.01 -15.15 49.03
C GLN A 548 15.27 -15.65 47.61
N ILE A 549 16.34 -16.43 47.43
CA ILE A 549 16.61 -17.18 46.20
C ILE A 549 16.19 -18.63 46.46
N THR A 550 15.13 -19.08 45.82
CA THR A 550 14.54 -20.42 46.02
C THR A 550 14.77 -21.31 44.81
N GLY A 551 14.60 -22.63 44.96
CA GLY A 551 14.87 -23.60 43.89
C GLY A 551 16.35 -23.86 43.61
N VAL A 552 17.25 -23.47 44.52
CA VAL A 552 18.70 -23.66 44.40
C VAL A 552 19.07 -25.11 44.74
N ALA A 553 19.52 -25.86 43.73
CA ALA A 553 20.10 -27.20 43.92
C ALA A 553 21.39 -27.12 44.76
N ALA A 554 21.84 -28.25 45.30
CA ALA A 554 23.09 -28.28 46.05
C ALA A 554 24.28 -27.98 45.13
N GLY A 555 25.13 -27.03 45.53
CA GLY A 555 26.32 -26.65 44.78
C GLY A 555 27.34 -27.78 44.71
N THR A 556 28.02 -27.89 43.58
CA THR A 556 29.02 -28.93 43.27
C THR A 556 30.43 -28.37 43.12
N ALA A 557 30.57 -27.19 42.50
CA ALA A 557 31.82 -26.47 42.35
C ALA A 557 31.95 -25.34 43.38
N ASP A 558 33.17 -24.84 43.59
CA ASP A 558 33.46 -23.74 44.54
C ASP A 558 32.75 -22.42 44.20
N THR A 559 32.30 -22.26 42.95
CA THR A 559 31.57 -21.08 42.46
C THR A 559 30.06 -21.24 42.50
N ASP A 560 29.54 -22.40 42.91
CA ASP A 560 28.11 -22.64 43.00
C ASP A 560 27.52 -22.05 44.30
N ALA A 561 26.27 -21.60 44.24
CA ALA A 561 25.55 -21.17 45.43
C ALA A 561 25.30 -22.38 46.37
N VAL A 562 25.53 -22.17 47.67
CA VAL A 562 25.21 -23.16 48.71
C VAL A 562 23.74 -23.03 49.09
N ASN A 563 23.01 -24.15 49.14
CA ASN A 563 21.64 -24.15 49.62
C ASN A 563 21.53 -24.46 51.13
N VAL A 564 20.34 -24.24 51.71
CA VAL A 564 20.10 -24.45 53.16
C VAL A 564 20.30 -25.92 53.58
N ALA A 565 20.11 -26.88 52.68
CA ALA A 565 20.31 -28.30 53.00
C ALA A 565 21.79 -28.64 53.20
N GLN A 566 22.68 -28.11 52.36
CA GLN A 566 24.13 -28.23 52.54
C GLN A 566 24.59 -27.59 53.86
N LEU A 567 24.06 -26.41 54.18
CA LEU A 567 24.37 -25.74 55.45
C LEU A 567 23.89 -26.54 56.68
N LYS A 568 22.68 -27.13 56.63
CA LYS A 568 22.20 -28.06 57.66
C LYS A 568 23.06 -29.31 57.77
N GLY A 569 23.64 -29.78 56.66
CA GLY A 569 24.63 -30.86 56.67
C GLY A 569 25.87 -30.50 57.49
N VAL A 570 26.38 -29.28 57.34
CA VAL A 570 27.50 -28.75 58.14
C VAL A 570 27.09 -28.60 59.62
N ASP A 571 25.89 -28.08 59.90
CA ASP A 571 25.35 -27.93 61.26
C ASP A 571 25.26 -29.28 62.01
N ASN A 572 24.83 -30.33 61.31
CA ASN A 572 24.83 -31.69 61.84
C ASN A 572 26.26 -32.19 62.16
N GLN A 573 27.26 -31.81 61.37
CA GLN A 573 28.65 -32.17 61.63
C GLN A 573 29.20 -31.44 62.86
N VAL A 574 28.86 -30.17 63.05
CA VAL A 574 29.21 -29.40 64.26
C VAL A 574 28.54 -30.00 65.50
N SER A 575 27.29 -30.44 65.38
CA SER A 575 26.59 -31.11 66.47
C SER A 575 27.29 -32.40 66.92
N LYS A 576 27.77 -33.22 65.96
CA LYS A 576 28.59 -34.40 66.27
C LYS A 576 29.90 -34.05 66.98
N ILE A 577 30.57 -32.97 66.57
CA ILE A 577 31.77 -32.49 67.27
C ILE A 577 31.43 -32.14 68.72
N ASN A 578 30.29 -31.49 68.97
CA ASN A 578 29.86 -31.16 70.32
C ASN A 578 29.61 -32.43 71.17
N GLU A 579 29.01 -33.47 70.59
CA GLU A 579 28.89 -34.79 71.24
C GLU A 579 30.25 -35.41 71.56
N TYR A 580 31.19 -35.39 70.61
CA TYR A 580 32.55 -35.89 70.84
C TYR A 580 33.27 -35.12 71.94
N VAL A 581 33.13 -33.79 71.98
CA VAL A 581 33.72 -32.95 73.04
C VAL A 581 33.12 -33.28 74.40
N ASN A 582 31.80 -33.47 74.49
CA ASN A 582 31.13 -33.85 75.73
C ASN A 582 31.59 -35.23 76.22
N GLN A 583 31.69 -36.22 75.32
CA GLN A 583 32.25 -37.54 75.66
C GLN A 583 33.70 -37.44 76.12
N LEU A 584 34.52 -36.61 75.46
CA LEU A 584 35.90 -36.38 75.87
C LEU A 584 35.94 -35.79 77.27
N ASN A 585 35.08 -34.81 77.56
CA ASN A 585 34.96 -34.19 78.88
C ASN A 585 34.57 -35.22 79.95
N ASP A 586 33.60 -36.09 79.67
CA ASP A 586 33.20 -37.18 80.58
C ASP A 586 34.31 -38.20 80.81
N ASN A 587 35.05 -38.55 79.76
CA ASN A 587 36.21 -39.45 79.84
C ASN A 587 37.33 -38.82 80.66
N ILE A 588 37.63 -37.53 80.46
CA ILE A 588 38.60 -36.78 81.27
C ILE A 588 38.19 -36.83 82.73
N HIS A 589 36.93 -36.53 83.04
CA HIS A 589 36.44 -36.66 84.40
C HIS A 589 36.54 -38.09 84.92
N HIS A 590 36.28 -39.11 84.10
CA HIS A 590 36.44 -40.50 84.51
C HIS A 590 37.90 -40.83 84.84
N VAL A 591 38.85 -40.36 84.03
CA VAL A 591 40.29 -40.52 84.30
C VAL A 591 40.68 -39.79 85.57
N GLU A 592 40.24 -38.54 85.77
CA GLU A 592 40.45 -37.78 87.00
C GLU A 592 39.93 -38.56 88.22
N ARG A 593 38.70 -39.08 88.15
CA ARG A 593 38.12 -39.90 89.22
C ARG A 593 38.93 -41.16 89.53
N ARG A 594 39.37 -41.88 88.50
CA ARG A 594 40.19 -43.09 88.68
C ARG A 594 41.57 -42.76 89.25
N ALA A 595 42.19 -41.68 88.79
CA ALA A 595 43.48 -41.20 89.31
C ALA A 595 43.38 -40.77 90.79
N TYR A 596 42.36 -39.99 91.14
CA TYR A 596 42.09 -39.59 92.53
C TYR A 596 41.77 -40.80 93.41
N SER A 597 40.98 -41.76 92.92
CA SER A 597 40.68 -43.03 93.60
C SER A 597 41.92 -43.87 93.82
N GLY A 598 42.79 -44.01 92.81
CA GLY A 598 44.08 -44.70 92.91
C GLY A 598 44.99 -44.08 93.97
N THR A 599 45.03 -42.75 94.04
CA THR A 599 45.81 -42.02 95.05
C THR A 599 45.23 -42.24 96.45
N ALA A 600 43.91 -42.17 96.62
CA ALA A 600 43.25 -42.45 97.90
C ALA A 600 43.47 -43.90 98.36
N MET A 601 43.41 -44.88 97.45
CA MET A 601 43.70 -46.29 97.71
C MET A 601 45.16 -46.53 98.12
N ALA A 602 46.11 -45.91 97.42
CA ALA A 602 47.52 -45.96 97.81
C ALA A 602 47.76 -45.35 99.20
N MET A 603 47.10 -44.22 99.51
CA MET A 603 47.13 -43.65 100.86
C MET A 603 46.53 -44.58 101.90
N ALA A 604 45.39 -45.23 101.62
CA ALA A 604 44.76 -46.20 102.52
C ALA A 604 45.65 -47.42 102.79
N LEU A 605 46.34 -47.94 101.76
CA LEU A 605 47.32 -49.02 101.93
C LEU A 605 48.54 -48.59 102.75
N SER A 606 49.02 -47.35 102.56
CA SER A 606 50.15 -46.82 103.33
C SER A 606 49.78 -46.48 104.79
N GLY A 607 48.54 -46.01 105.01
CA GLY A 607 48.03 -45.59 106.32
C GLY A 607 47.60 -46.75 107.20
N ALA A 608 47.46 -47.96 106.64
CA ALA A 608 47.28 -49.20 107.39
C ALA A 608 48.61 -49.62 108.02
N TYR A 609 49.03 -48.87 109.06
CA TYR A 609 50.25 -49.13 109.80
C TYR A 609 50.26 -50.57 110.31
N LEU A 610 51.30 -51.32 109.93
CA LEU A 610 51.51 -52.69 110.36
C LEU A 610 52.69 -52.75 111.34
N PRO A 611 52.48 -53.19 112.59
CA PRO A 611 53.57 -53.37 113.53
C PRO A 611 54.56 -54.43 113.02
N SER A 612 55.79 -54.38 113.52
CA SER A 612 56.78 -55.41 113.22
C SER A 612 56.29 -56.76 113.73
N VAL A 613 56.22 -57.77 112.86
CA VAL A 613 55.79 -59.13 113.19
C VAL A 613 56.98 -60.02 113.57
N GLY A 614 56.81 -60.79 114.66
CA GLY A 614 57.73 -61.81 115.15
C GLY A 614 57.61 -63.14 114.41
N ALA A 615 58.45 -64.12 114.77
CA ALA A 615 58.54 -65.41 114.08
C ALA A 615 57.24 -66.21 114.16
N GLY A 616 56.65 -66.56 113.01
CA GLY A 616 55.37 -67.26 112.91
C GLY A 616 54.12 -66.39 113.14
N GLU A 617 54.28 -65.10 113.43
CA GLU A 617 53.15 -64.18 113.65
C GLU A 617 52.52 -63.70 112.34
N GLN A 618 51.25 -63.32 112.45
CA GLN A 618 50.44 -62.76 111.37
C GLN A 618 49.72 -61.52 111.90
N THR A 619 49.63 -60.47 111.09
CA THR A 619 48.94 -59.23 111.44
C THR A 619 48.08 -58.75 110.29
N VAL A 620 47.01 -58.04 110.63
CA VAL A 620 46.11 -57.37 109.70
C VAL A 620 45.97 -55.92 110.13
N GLY A 621 46.21 -54.99 109.21
CA GLY A 621 46.07 -53.56 109.40
C GLY A 621 44.99 -53.01 108.50
N ILE A 622 44.17 -52.11 109.03
CA ILE A 622 43.12 -51.43 108.27
C ILE A 622 43.48 -49.96 108.22
N GLY A 623 43.48 -49.38 107.02
CA GLY A 623 43.79 -47.98 106.77
C GLY A 623 42.70 -47.31 105.93
N VAL A 624 42.51 -46.02 106.16
CA VAL A 624 41.59 -45.18 105.40
C VAL A 624 42.37 -44.07 104.72
N GLY A 625 42.04 -43.78 103.46
CA GLY A 625 42.71 -42.74 102.66
C GLY A 625 41.67 -41.83 102.02
N ALA A 626 41.94 -40.52 102.00
CA ALA A 626 41.05 -39.54 101.36
C ALA A 626 41.86 -38.54 100.52
N TYR A 627 41.46 -38.30 99.27
CA TYR A 627 42.10 -37.32 98.38
C TYR A 627 41.07 -36.64 97.47
N ARG A 628 41.01 -35.31 97.45
CA ARG A 628 40.05 -34.50 96.65
C ARG A 628 38.61 -35.04 96.71
N SER A 629 38.13 -35.36 97.91
CA SER A 629 36.79 -35.92 98.20
C SER A 629 36.54 -37.37 97.77
N TYR A 630 37.58 -38.13 97.38
CA TYR A 630 37.50 -39.57 97.16
C TYR A 630 38.06 -40.31 98.38
N GLY A 631 37.25 -41.19 98.98
CA GLY A 631 37.62 -42.04 100.11
C GLY A 631 37.94 -43.48 99.66
N ALA A 632 38.88 -44.12 100.34
CA ALA A 632 39.26 -45.51 100.13
C ALA A 632 39.52 -46.22 101.47
N VAL A 633 39.33 -47.53 101.48
CA VAL A 633 39.69 -48.40 102.60
C VAL A 633 40.67 -49.46 102.10
N GLY A 634 41.73 -49.68 102.87
CA GLY A 634 42.76 -50.66 102.58
C GLY A 634 42.93 -51.64 103.74
N VAL A 635 43.13 -52.91 103.42
CA VAL A 635 43.48 -53.96 104.36
C VAL A 635 44.83 -54.52 103.94
N ASN A 636 45.80 -54.48 104.84
CA ASN A 636 47.10 -55.11 104.63
C ASN A 636 47.22 -56.31 105.56
N TYR A 637 47.65 -57.43 105.00
CA TYR A 637 48.06 -58.61 105.73
C TYR A 637 49.58 -58.75 105.65
N LYS A 638 50.21 -59.11 106.76
CA LYS A 638 51.65 -59.42 106.80
C LYS A 638 51.91 -60.58 107.73
N ALA A 639 52.78 -61.48 107.31
CA ALA A 639 53.21 -62.62 108.09
C ALA A 639 54.72 -62.84 107.98
N ALA A 640 55.30 -63.45 109.01
CA ALA A 640 56.70 -63.86 109.03
C ALA A 640 56.84 -65.39 109.01
N SER A 641 57.88 -65.89 108.37
CA SER A 641 58.26 -67.31 108.42
C SER A 641 58.50 -67.76 109.87
N LYS A 642 58.40 -69.08 110.13
CA LYS A 642 58.62 -69.65 111.48
C LYS A 642 59.97 -69.31 112.12
N ASN A 643 60.95 -68.88 111.32
CA ASN A 643 62.27 -68.44 111.79
C ASN A 643 62.47 -66.91 111.75
N GLY A 644 61.45 -66.13 111.39
CA GLY A 644 61.47 -64.66 111.37
C GLY A 644 62.34 -64.00 110.29
N LYS A 645 63.00 -64.78 109.42
CA LYS A 645 63.94 -64.26 108.40
C LYS A 645 63.27 -63.79 107.11
N ILE A 646 62.06 -64.27 106.82
CA ILE A 646 61.29 -63.88 105.64
C ILE A 646 59.98 -63.30 106.12
N THR A 647 59.65 -62.10 105.67
CA THR A 647 58.32 -61.51 105.82
C THR A 647 57.68 -61.39 104.45
N TRP A 648 56.40 -61.72 104.38
CA TRP A 648 55.60 -61.48 103.18
C TRP A 648 54.34 -60.74 103.58
N GLY A 649 53.88 -59.87 102.70
CA GLY A 649 52.66 -59.12 102.90
C GLY A 649 51.92 -58.93 101.60
N ALA A 650 50.61 -58.84 101.73
CA ALA A 650 49.73 -58.51 100.64
C ALA A 650 48.71 -57.49 101.16
N GLY A 651 48.46 -56.47 100.36
CA GLY A 651 47.45 -55.47 100.64
C GLY A 651 46.42 -55.43 99.54
N VAL A 652 45.18 -55.21 99.94
CA VAL A 652 44.09 -54.89 99.03
C VAL A 652 43.45 -53.60 99.49
N SER A 653 43.17 -52.70 98.56
CA SER A 653 42.41 -51.50 98.83
C SER A 653 41.36 -51.26 97.78
N THR A 654 40.30 -50.58 98.19
CA THR A 654 39.18 -50.29 97.32
C THR A 654 38.54 -48.96 97.67
N THR A 655 38.03 -48.26 96.66
CA THR A 655 37.09 -47.15 96.81
C THR A 655 35.62 -47.61 96.73
N GLY A 656 35.38 -48.92 96.62
CA GLY A 656 34.09 -49.53 96.32
C GLY A 656 33.79 -49.66 94.82
N LYS A 657 34.50 -48.93 93.95
CA LYS A 657 34.37 -49.02 92.48
C LYS A 657 35.64 -49.50 91.78
N GLU A 658 36.81 -49.23 92.35
CA GLU A 658 38.10 -49.70 91.86
C GLU A 658 38.79 -50.53 92.96
N VAL A 659 39.68 -51.43 92.57
CA VAL A 659 40.46 -52.27 93.48
C VAL A 659 41.93 -52.21 93.09
N ALA A 660 42.78 -51.98 94.09
CA ALA A 660 44.22 -52.07 93.94
C ALA A 660 44.76 -53.14 94.87
N VAL A 661 45.69 -53.95 94.36
CA VAL A 661 46.40 -54.97 95.12
C VAL A 661 47.89 -54.69 95.08
N ASN A 662 48.57 -54.91 96.20
CA ASN A 662 50.02 -54.95 96.25
C ASN A 662 50.48 -56.20 96.99
N SER A 663 51.70 -56.64 96.69
CA SER A 663 52.37 -57.67 97.45
C SER A 663 53.82 -57.27 97.64
N VAL A 664 54.39 -57.66 98.77
CA VAL A 664 55.78 -57.36 99.10
C VAL A 664 56.38 -58.56 99.81
N ILE A 665 57.65 -58.83 99.52
CA ILE A 665 58.46 -59.81 100.25
C ILE A 665 59.69 -59.09 100.76
N GLY A 666 59.99 -59.26 102.05
CA GLY A 666 61.11 -58.63 102.72
C GLY A 666 61.97 -59.69 103.41
N PHE A 667 63.27 -59.59 103.22
CA PHE A 667 64.27 -60.46 103.84
C PHE A 667 64.93 -59.72 104.99
N LYS A 668 65.08 -60.40 106.14
CA LYS A 668 65.78 -59.90 107.31
C LYS A 668 66.93 -60.85 107.60
N TRP A 669 68.17 -60.37 107.46
CA TRP A 669 69.38 -61.14 107.68
C TRP A 669 69.98 -60.90 109.07
#